data_AF-A0A7Y5J5U0-F1
#
_entry.id   AF-A0A7Y5J5U0-F1
#
_cell.length_a   1.000
_cell.length_b   1.000
_cell.length_c   1.000
_cell.angle_alpha   90.00
_cell.angle_beta   90.00
_cell.angle_gamma   90.00
#
_symmetry.space_group_name_H-M   'P 1'
#
loop_
_entity.id
_entity.type
_entity.pdbx_description
1 polymer ?
#
loop_
_entity_poly.entity_id
_entity_poly.type
_entity_poly.pdbx_seq_one_letter_code
_entity_poly.pdbx_strand_id
1 'polypeptide(L)'
;MFNCCRITRCYALIVVALGIFKTSPVWGQPYPVSAIVQVVQFSPLPEAYDDPGRVIITLISTDARPEYPAILRIKLSGPGFSITTREDYLPSPLVLRRNQPVVLTGVQLQEYFDPSNLNFTGIEPSNLLSGTGMLPEGPVSLCVEVFDYNRFFDPAVSNTGCANGFMQLHRPPVLIEPGGEVTMTPIQQVRFVWQPMHAGVNAEYTLEIYENNLAGFSPDLILEATPPIAVVQTVTPFYLYTNLDPVLLPGQDYLVRIRAHDVVGQVTFINDGWSEIYTFHYGSGGCSEAQPARDLAASIVAGHRADLSWRSPDGLQPDTWFVSYRKQDDLTFGVPVSTEQTVFSLQGLTPATPYEARVCYTCTTPEDRCETVRFTTPGTGCALGATDNYSYSCGDSTAVQPPGEVPLVSTLQAGDTVWAGDFLVILSEVSGAGPFRGTGYVSAPFFDQARLRLSFNNIRVNEHCRMVAGHMDVTGAGLAALDRLNELIDQIMDQLDELDNILTQVEEALLIAQEIVDAAATLADYNQARQDALAAIAQASAEFPFLPDSLSQHIQEALECMNSAETEAAFSACREQMMAALTAYQAAVNALYQNAPFQVQFSGNQQQKYGFDTFSHEVHNDHYTHLSIANQPYHVPWKSALASGTDWVNAQASSGLTGISFVNKNRALLPRTDSSGVATVTVTGGTYDGPAGVVYALHRGEDSTDIHIAGQLHIAAYPEKRLNIVLIPVNGATAPEGVADALKNIFKQAVVRPEISIRSGFQLPEFNGILSDAPSGLFASYNADMRAIIRGFEQISDNEPDTYYIFLVPGCSSPSRLGFMPRGRKHGFVFLNNHTSGQASVARTIAHELAHGAYYLRHTFEQFPGLSAGSTHNLMDYAVGAHLHKYQWDLIHNPDQDWGIFEEDEDNAGETAVIARNFIYSGNIYYEYTGNNPHY
;
A
#
# COMPACT_ATOMS: atom_id res chain seq x y z
N MET A 1 -69.31 -55.50 -18.11
CA MET A 1 -69.85 -54.83 -19.32
C MET A 1 -70.69 -53.67 -18.84
N PHE A 2 -70.11 -52.49 -18.76
CA PHE A 2 -69.94 -51.50 -19.83
C PHE A 2 -71.12 -50.52 -19.91
N ASN A 3 -70.85 -49.34 -19.36
CA ASN A 3 -71.14 -48.00 -19.86
C ASN A 3 -72.37 -47.81 -20.74
N CYS A 4 -73.31 -47.00 -20.24
CA CYS A 4 -74.33 -46.36 -21.05
C CYS A 4 -74.44 -44.86 -20.75
N CYS A 5 -74.15 -44.07 -21.78
CA CYS A 5 -74.83 -42.84 -22.20
C CYS A 5 -74.54 -41.45 -21.58
N ARG A 6 -74.06 -40.58 -22.50
CA ARG A 6 -74.55 -39.22 -22.86
C ARG A 6 -74.12 -38.09 -21.91
N ILE A 7 -73.12 -37.25 -22.24
CA ILE A 7 -72.97 -36.34 -23.40
C ILE A 7 -74.30 -35.72 -23.85
N THR A 8 -74.80 -34.74 -23.09
CA THR A 8 -75.45 -33.49 -23.58
C THR A 8 -76.08 -32.73 -22.40
N ARG A 9 -75.28 -32.16 -21.48
CA ARG A 9 -75.77 -31.14 -20.52
C ARG A 9 -74.74 -30.29 -19.76
N CYS A 10 -73.44 -30.36 -20.07
CA CYS A 10 -72.43 -29.52 -19.40
C CYS A 10 -71.97 -28.26 -20.17
N TYR A 11 -72.42 -28.03 -21.41
CA TYR A 11 -71.98 -26.85 -22.18
C TYR A 11 -72.80 -25.58 -21.95
N ALA A 12 -73.91 -25.64 -21.19
CA ALA A 12 -74.78 -24.48 -20.96
C ALA A 12 -74.50 -23.73 -19.64
N LEU A 13 -73.58 -24.19 -18.80
CA LEU A 13 -73.26 -23.57 -17.50
C LEU A 13 -71.85 -22.94 -17.44
N ILE A 14 -71.01 -23.15 -18.46
CA ILE A 14 -69.68 -22.53 -18.56
C ILE A 14 -69.71 -21.22 -19.39
N VAL A 15 -70.78 -20.96 -20.15
CA VAL A 15 -70.93 -19.72 -20.94
C VAL A 15 -71.56 -18.56 -20.12
N VAL A 16 -72.08 -18.82 -18.92
CA VAL A 16 -72.71 -17.78 -18.06
C VAL A 16 -71.78 -17.30 -16.93
N ALA A 17 -70.66 -17.98 -16.66
CA ALA A 17 -69.65 -17.54 -15.70
C ALA A 17 -68.52 -16.68 -16.31
N LEU A 18 -68.54 -16.46 -17.64
CA LEU A 18 -67.52 -15.72 -18.39
C LEU A 18 -67.98 -14.32 -18.85
N GLY A 19 -69.01 -13.78 -18.19
CA GLY A 19 -69.58 -12.48 -18.53
C GLY A 19 -70.09 -11.73 -17.32
N ILE A 20 -69.20 -11.31 -16.42
CA ILE A 20 -69.19 -10.06 -15.63
C ILE A 20 -67.79 -9.97 -14.99
N PHE A 21 -66.79 -9.59 -15.76
CA PHE A 21 -65.65 -8.83 -15.26
C PHE A 21 -65.61 -7.56 -16.10
N LYS A 22 -66.41 -6.57 -15.70
CA LYS A 22 -66.20 -5.19 -16.16
C LYS A 22 -64.90 -4.74 -15.51
N THR A 23 -63.78 -4.93 -16.20
CA THR A 23 -62.57 -4.16 -15.94
C THR A 23 -62.88 -2.72 -16.33
N SER A 24 -63.22 -1.90 -15.34
CA SER A 24 -63.22 -0.45 -15.53
C SER A 24 -61.79 -0.05 -15.92
N PRO A 25 -61.55 0.56 -17.09
CA PRO A 25 -60.26 1.16 -17.36
C PRO A 25 -60.06 2.27 -16.33
N VAL A 26 -59.03 2.15 -15.50
CA VAL A 26 -58.56 3.25 -14.67
C VAL A 26 -57.93 4.25 -15.64
N TRP A 27 -58.66 5.30 -15.98
CA TRP A 27 -58.09 6.46 -16.67
C TRP A 27 -57.25 7.19 -15.61
N GLY A 28 -55.94 6.97 -15.62
CA GLY A 28 -55.02 7.85 -14.88
C GLY A 28 -55.20 9.26 -15.41
N GLN A 29 -55.40 10.25 -14.52
CA GLN A 29 -55.44 11.64 -14.94
C GLN A 29 -54.08 11.99 -15.57
N PRO A 30 -54.03 12.51 -16.82
CA PRO A 30 -52.79 12.97 -17.40
C PRO A 30 -52.37 14.26 -16.69
N TYR A 31 -51.31 14.18 -15.88
CA TYR A 31 -50.74 15.33 -15.21
C TYR A 31 -49.79 16.09 -16.17
N PRO A 32 -49.88 17.43 -16.27
CA PRO A 32 -48.97 18.23 -17.10
C PRO A 32 -47.52 18.26 -16.59
N VAL A 33 -47.28 17.83 -15.35
CA VAL A 33 -45.94 17.65 -14.77
C VAL A 33 -45.80 16.23 -14.23
N SER A 34 -44.65 15.60 -14.46
CA SER A 34 -44.26 14.34 -13.84
C SER A 34 -43.24 14.62 -12.74
N ALA A 35 -43.47 14.10 -11.55
CA ALA A 35 -42.57 14.18 -10.40
C ALA A 35 -42.07 12.78 -10.02
N ILE A 36 -40.75 12.64 -9.95
CA ILE A 36 -40.05 11.43 -9.54
C ILE A 36 -39.18 11.78 -8.33
N VAL A 37 -39.30 11.00 -7.26
CA VAL A 37 -38.54 11.19 -6.02
C VAL A 37 -37.68 9.97 -5.79
N GLN A 38 -36.39 10.20 -5.56
CA GLN A 38 -35.44 9.20 -5.12
C GLN A 38 -34.82 9.67 -3.82
N VAL A 39 -34.75 8.78 -2.85
CA VAL A 39 -34.07 9.01 -1.57
C VAL A 39 -33.08 7.88 -1.42
N VAL A 40 -31.79 8.22 -1.38
CA VAL A 40 -30.70 7.24 -1.19
C VAL A 40 -30.81 6.64 0.21
N GLN A 41 -30.97 7.50 1.22
CA GLN A 41 -31.13 7.09 2.60
C GLN A 41 -32.03 8.06 3.38
N PHE A 42 -33.01 7.54 4.11
CA PHE A 42 -33.79 8.34 5.05
C PHE A 42 -33.04 8.51 6.36
N SER A 43 -33.04 9.73 6.90
CA SER A 43 -32.33 10.07 8.13
C SER A 43 -33.29 10.60 9.18
N PRO A 44 -33.16 10.19 10.46
CA PRO A 44 -33.89 10.82 11.55
C PRO A 44 -33.41 12.24 11.85
N LEU A 45 -32.30 12.69 11.25
CA LEU A 45 -31.83 14.07 11.33
C LEU A 45 -32.43 14.89 10.18
N PRO A 46 -33.22 15.96 10.45
CA PRO A 46 -33.79 16.81 9.41
C PRO A 46 -32.74 17.49 8.53
N GLU A 47 -31.61 17.87 9.12
CA GLU A 47 -30.50 18.55 8.46
C GLU A 47 -29.93 17.69 7.33
N ALA A 48 -29.82 16.37 7.52
CA ALA A 48 -29.25 15.46 6.53
C ALA A 48 -29.97 15.50 5.16
N TYR A 49 -31.22 15.97 5.09
CA TYR A 49 -31.97 16.05 3.83
C TYR A 49 -31.50 17.18 2.89
N ASP A 50 -30.62 18.07 3.35
CA ASP A 50 -29.94 19.07 2.50
C ASP A 50 -28.58 18.60 1.96
N ASP A 51 -28.16 17.35 2.28
CA ASP A 51 -26.97 16.71 1.72
C ASP A 51 -27.10 16.50 0.20
N PRO A 52 -26.11 16.92 -0.62
CA PRO A 52 -26.10 16.66 -2.05
C PRO A 52 -26.24 15.16 -2.37
N GLY A 53 -27.19 14.81 -3.24
CA GLY A 53 -27.41 13.44 -3.68
C GLY A 53 -28.27 12.57 -2.76
N ARG A 54 -28.51 12.96 -1.49
CA ARG A 54 -29.34 12.15 -0.56
C ARG A 54 -30.80 12.12 -0.99
N VAL A 55 -31.34 13.27 -1.39
CA VAL A 55 -32.66 13.40 -2.02
C VAL A 55 -32.50 13.95 -3.42
N ILE A 56 -33.10 13.28 -4.40
CA ILE A 56 -33.11 13.68 -5.80
C ILE A 56 -34.56 13.74 -6.25
N ILE A 57 -35.03 14.94 -6.59
CA ILE A 57 -36.37 15.17 -7.12
C ILE A 57 -36.23 15.59 -8.58
N THR A 58 -36.76 14.77 -9.49
CA THR A 58 -36.78 15.05 -10.93
C THR A 58 -38.18 15.45 -11.36
N LEU A 59 -38.29 16.65 -11.93
CA LEU A 59 -39.53 17.23 -12.44
C LEU A 59 -39.47 17.37 -13.96
N ILE A 60 -40.48 16.87 -14.68
CA ILE A 60 -40.55 16.97 -16.14
C ILE A 60 -41.91 17.53 -16.53
N SER A 61 -41.93 18.66 -17.24
CA SER A 61 -43.18 19.21 -17.78
C SER A 61 -43.47 18.70 -19.19
N THR A 62 -44.68 18.17 -19.39
CA THR A 62 -45.23 17.77 -20.69
C THR A 62 -46.31 18.75 -21.19
N ASP A 63 -46.51 19.86 -20.47
CA ASP A 63 -47.50 20.90 -20.77
C ASP A 63 -47.27 21.53 -22.15
N ALA A 64 -48.33 22.13 -22.70
CA ALA A 64 -48.26 22.81 -23.98
C ALA A 64 -47.43 24.12 -23.94
N ARG A 65 -47.21 24.70 -22.76
CA ARG A 65 -46.44 25.93 -22.58
C ARG A 65 -44.92 25.67 -22.75
N PRO A 66 -44.15 26.63 -23.29
CA PRO A 66 -42.69 26.51 -23.38
C PRO A 66 -42.02 26.56 -22.01
N GLU A 67 -42.57 27.37 -21.09
CA GLU A 67 -42.14 27.49 -19.70
C GLU A 67 -43.36 27.41 -18.79
N TYR A 68 -43.22 26.68 -17.69
CA TYR A 68 -44.26 26.44 -16.70
C TYR A 68 -43.73 26.84 -15.32
N PRO A 69 -44.14 28.01 -14.77
CA PRO A 69 -43.79 28.39 -13.41
C PRO A 69 -44.58 27.53 -12.40
N ALA A 70 -43.85 26.88 -11.51
CA ALA A 70 -44.35 25.85 -10.61
C ALA A 70 -43.92 26.08 -9.15
N ILE A 71 -44.67 25.51 -8.22
CA ILE A 71 -44.37 25.43 -6.79
C ILE A 71 -44.26 23.96 -6.40
N LEU A 72 -43.19 23.58 -5.72
CA LEU A 72 -43.04 22.25 -5.14
C LEU A 72 -43.55 22.26 -3.70
N ARG A 73 -44.30 21.23 -3.30
CA ARG A 73 -44.65 20.95 -1.91
C ARG A 73 -44.19 19.56 -1.54
N ILE A 74 -43.65 19.41 -0.34
CA ILE A 74 -43.16 18.14 0.19
C ILE A 74 -44.04 17.66 1.34
N LYS A 75 -44.10 16.35 1.51
CA LYS A 75 -44.74 15.66 2.62
C LYS A 75 -43.89 14.49 3.07
N LEU A 76 -43.31 14.58 4.26
CA LEU A 76 -42.63 13.48 4.94
C LEU A 76 -43.57 12.91 6.00
N SER A 77 -43.85 11.61 5.96
CA SER A 77 -44.79 10.97 6.88
C SER A 77 -44.35 9.58 7.31
N GLY A 78 -44.69 9.23 8.55
CA GLY A 78 -44.43 7.92 9.14
C GLY A 78 -45.46 7.61 10.24
N PRO A 79 -45.32 6.47 10.94
CA PRO A 79 -46.21 6.11 12.04
C PRO A 79 -46.26 7.21 13.11
N GLY A 80 -47.42 7.87 13.25
CA GLY A 80 -47.64 8.87 14.29
C GLY A 80 -47.14 10.28 13.98
N PHE A 81 -46.55 10.54 12.81
CA PHE A 81 -46.14 11.90 12.42
C PHE A 81 -46.34 12.22 10.94
N SER A 82 -46.54 13.51 10.65
CA SER A 82 -46.54 14.06 9.29
C SER A 82 -45.98 15.47 9.29
N ILE A 83 -45.06 15.73 8.37
CA ILE A 83 -44.43 17.02 8.13
C ILE A 83 -44.76 17.43 6.70
N THR A 84 -45.33 18.60 6.52
CA THR A 84 -45.86 19.06 5.22
C THR A 84 -45.48 20.50 4.98
N THR A 85 -45.16 20.87 3.73
CA THR A 85 -45.02 22.28 3.36
C THR A 85 -46.29 23.05 3.68
N ARG A 86 -46.16 24.19 4.34
CA ARG A 86 -47.32 25.03 4.67
C ARG A 86 -48.02 25.52 3.40
N GLU A 87 -49.34 25.61 3.44
CA GLU A 87 -50.12 26.05 2.28
C GLU A 87 -49.89 27.54 1.95
N ASP A 88 -49.55 28.36 2.94
CA ASP A 88 -49.26 29.79 2.83
C ASP A 88 -47.80 30.10 2.46
N TYR A 89 -46.93 29.09 2.43
CA TYR A 89 -45.55 29.25 1.99
C TYR A 89 -45.47 29.30 0.46
N LEU A 90 -44.93 30.39 -0.07
CA LEU A 90 -44.77 30.65 -1.50
C LEU A 90 -43.27 30.83 -1.82
N PRO A 91 -42.55 29.77 -2.22
CA PRO A 91 -41.15 29.86 -2.61
C PRO A 91 -40.98 30.60 -3.95
N SER A 92 -39.72 30.87 -4.33
CA SER A 92 -39.40 31.37 -5.67
C SER A 92 -39.88 30.38 -6.75
N PRO A 93 -40.40 30.87 -7.90
CA PRO A 93 -40.99 29.99 -8.92
C PRO A 93 -39.94 29.06 -9.54
N LEU A 94 -40.23 27.76 -9.53
CA LEU A 94 -39.49 26.78 -10.32
C LEU A 94 -39.95 26.87 -11.77
N VAL A 95 -39.06 27.24 -12.69
CA VAL A 95 -39.40 27.37 -14.12
C VAL A 95 -39.13 26.04 -14.82
N LEU A 96 -40.17 25.24 -15.05
CA LEU A 96 -40.08 23.98 -15.77
C LEU A 96 -40.16 24.24 -17.27
N ARG A 97 -39.17 23.80 -18.04
CA ARG A 97 -39.19 23.86 -19.50
C ARG A 97 -39.77 22.58 -20.08
N ARG A 98 -40.53 22.73 -21.16
CA ARG A 98 -41.17 21.58 -21.83
C ARG A 98 -40.14 20.52 -22.21
N ASN A 99 -40.40 19.27 -21.81
CA ASN A 99 -39.58 18.10 -22.08
C ASN A 99 -38.11 18.22 -21.59
N GLN A 100 -37.82 19.15 -20.68
CA GLN A 100 -36.52 19.29 -20.04
C GLN A 100 -36.64 18.91 -18.55
N PRO A 101 -35.89 17.91 -18.07
CA PRO A 101 -35.90 17.56 -16.66
C PRO A 101 -35.24 18.65 -15.83
N VAL A 102 -35.88 19.02 -14.73
CA VAL A 102 -35.29 19.82 -13.65
C VAL A 102 -35.00 18.85 -12.51
N VAL A 103 -33.74 18.76 -12.11
CA VAL A 103 -33.29 17.93 -10.99
C VAL A 103 -32.99 18.85 -9.81
N LEU A 104 -33.62 18.57 -8.68
CA LEU A 104 -33.41 19.28 -7.41
C LEU A 104 -32.70 18.34 -6.43
N THR A 105 -31.58 18.80 -5.88
CA THR A 105 -30.83 18.07 -4.85
C THR A 105 -30.00 19.03 -4.00
N GLY A 106 -29.57 18.57 -2.82
CA GLY A 106 -28.73 19.33 -1.89
C GLY A 106 -29.33 20.70 -1.51
N VAL A 107 -28.51 21.76 -1.63
CA VAL A 107 -28.88 23.15 -1.32
C VAL A 107 -30.16 23.65 -2.00
N GLN A 108 -30.55 23.08 -3.15
CA GLN A 108 -31.79 23.47 -3.85
C GLN A 108 -33.06 23.02 -3.10
N LEU A 109 -32.93 22.06 -2.17
CA LEU A 109 -34.01 21.55 -1.35
C LEU A 109 -34.04 22.16 0.07
N GLN A 110 -33.01 22.90 0.46
CA GLN A 110 -32.83 23.44 1.81
C GLN A 110 -34.06 24.20 2.32
N GLU A 111 -34.59 25.14 1.52
CA GLU A 111 -35.77 25.94 1.89
C GLU A 111 -37.06 25.11 2.08
N TYR A 112 -37.14 23.93 1.46
CA TYR A 112 -38.30 23.03 1.56
C TYR A 112 -38.26 22.17 2.82
N PHE A 113 -37.08 21.95 3.40
CA PHE A 113 -36.88 21.24 4.66
C PHE A 113 -36.69 22.16 5.87
N ASP A 114 -36.69 23.49 5.67
CA ASP A 114 -36.65 24.48 6.75
C ASP A 114 -37.91 24.37 7.65
N PRO A 115 -37.75 24.10 8.95
CA PRO A 115 -38.88 23.98 9.88
C PRO A 115 -39.82 25.19 9.92
N SER A 116 -39.36 26.40 9.58
CA SER A 116 -40.19 27.61 9.55
C SER A 116 -41.26 27.58 8.44
N ASN A 117 -41.00 26.82 7.36
CA ASN A 117 -41.85 26.68 6.18
C ASN A 117 -42.76 25.44 6.25
N LEU A 118 -42.67 24.66 7.34
CA LEU A 118 -43.31 23.36 7.50
C LEU A 118 -44.40 23.38 8.58
N ASN A 119 -45.44 22.56 8.37
CA ASN A 119 -46.44 22.24 9.36
C ASN A 119 -46.18 20.83 9.90
N PHE A 120 -46.11 20.71 11.23
CA PHE A 120 -45.81 19.47 11.94
C PHE A 120 -47.08 18.94 12.60
N THR A 121 -47.37 17.67 12.36
CA THR A 121 -48.44 16.94 13.05
C THR A 121 -47.83 15.72 13.73
N GLY A 122 -48.11 15.53 15.02
CA GLY A 122 -47.58 14.39 15.80
C GLY A 122 -46.14 14.55 16.32
N ILE A 123 -45.47 15.67 16.00
CA ILE A 123 -44.16 16.07 16.55
C ILE A 123 -44.27 17.52 17.03
N GLU A 124 -43.75 17.80 18.22
CA GLU A 124 -43.64 19.17 18.76
C GLU A 124 -42.51 19.94 18.04
N PRO A 125 -42.81 21.06 17.34
CA PRO A 125 -41.81 21.80 16.56
C PRO A 125 -40.62 22.30 17.38
N SER A 126 -40.84 22.61 18.66
CA SER A 126 -39.79 23.09 19.57
C SER A 126 -38.66 22.09 19.77
N ASN A 127 -38.94 20.79 19.64
CA ASN A 127 -37.93 19.74 19.85
C ASN A 127 -36.98 19.63 18.66
N LEU A 128 -37.45 19.93 17.45
CA LEU A 128 -36.62 19.93 16.23
C LEU A 128 -35.79 21.22 16.13
N LEU A 129 -36.36 22.35 16.57
CA LEU A 129 -35.71 23.67 16.53
C LEU A 129 -34.59 23.87 17.57
N SER A 130 -34.50 23.01 18.61
CA SER A 130 -33.45 23.10 19.64
C SER A 130 -32.13 22.43 19.25
N GLY A 131 -32.00 21.91 18.02
CA GLY A 131 -30.78 21.26 17.51
C GLY A 131 -30.53 19.84 18.05
N THR A 132 -31.47 19.28 18.82
CA THR A 132 -31.37 17.92 19.40
C THR A 132 -32.52 16.99 19.01
N GLY A 133 -33.44 17.47 18.15
CA GLY A 133 -34.64 16.74 17.79
C GLY A 133 -34.39 15.74 16.67
N MET A 134 -34.68 14.48 16.94
CA MET A 134 -34.72 13.42 15.93
C MET A 134 -36.16 13.17 15.50
N LEU A 135 -36.35 12.89 14.21
CA LEU A 135 -37.58 12.34 13.68
C LEU A 135 -37.74 10.88 14.17
N PRO A 136 -38.98 10.41 14.39
CA PRO A 136 -39.21 9.02 14.83
C PRO A 136 -38.67 7.99 13.84
N GLU A 137 -37.92 7.01 14.34
CA GLU A 137 -37.45 5.85 13.56
C GLU A 137 -38.64 4.98 13.10
N GLY A 138 -38.51 4.36 11.92
CA GLY A 138 -39.53 3.48 11.37
C GLY A 138 -39.73 3.61 9.86
N PRO A 139 -40.77 2.96 9.30
CA PRO A 139 -41.11 3.09 7.89
C PRO A 139 -41.58 4.53 7.59
N VAL A 140 -41.05 5.14 6.53
CA VAL A 140 -41.33 6.52 6.18
C VAL A 140 -41.58 6.68 4.68
N SER A 141 -42.31 7.74 4.33
CA SER A 141 -42.60 8.11 2.96
C SER A 141 -42.37 9.61 2.76
N LEU A 142 -41.50 9.96 1.81
CA LEU A 142 -41.30 11.33 1.31
C LEU A 142 -42.03 11.46 -0.03
N CYS A 143 -43.11 12.23 -0.04
CA CYS A 143 -43.89 12.52 -1.23
C CYS A 143 -43.73 13.98 -1.65
N VAL A 144 -43.82 14.25 -2.94
CA VAL A 144 -43.82 15.59 -3.51
C VAL A 144 -44.95 15.78 -4.50
N GLU A 145 -45.45 17.01 -4.55
CA GLU A 145 -46.49 17.45 -5.46
C GLU A 145 -46.15 18.84 -6.01
N VAL A 146 -46.47 19.06 -7.28
CA VAL A 146 -46.22 20.31 -7.97
C VAL A 146 -47.53 21.04 -8.21
N PHE A 147 -47.54 22.35 -7.97
CA PHE A 147 -48.68 23.25 -8.15
C PHE A 147 -48.34 24.35 -9.17
N ASP A 148 -49.35 24.91 -9.83
CA ASP A 148 -49.17 26.08 -10.71
C ASP A 148 -48.90 27.32 -9.85
N TYR A 149 -47.87 28.09 -10.20
CA TYR A 149 -47.43 29.25 -9.40
C TYR A 149 -48.52 30.31 -9.21
N ASN A 150 -49.40 30.50 -10.20
CA ASN A 150 -50.46 31.49 -10.13
C ASN A 150 -51.78 30.93 -9.57
N ARG A 151 -51.88 29.60 -9.45
CA ARG A 151 -53.07 28.88 -9.01
C ARG A 151 -52.71 27.83 -7.96
N PHE A 152 -51.96 28.25 -6.95
CA PHE A 152 -51.40 27.37 -5.92
C PHE A 152 -52.43 26.83 -4.90
N PHE A 153 -53.69 27.28 -5.01
CA PHE A 153 -54.86 26.73 -4.31
C PHE A 153 -55.64 25.71 -5.16
N ASP A 154 -55.34 25.58 -6.46
CA ASP A 154 -55.92 24.53 -7.31
C ASP A 154 -55.28 23.16 -6.97
N PRO A 155 -55.90 22.04 -7.38
CA PRO A 155 -55.29 20.72 -7.25
C PRO A 155 -53.90 20.63 -7.90
N ALA A 156 -53.07 19.73 -7.39
CA ALA A 156 -51.73 19.50 -7.92
C ALA A 156 -51.74 19.23 -9.44
N VAL A 157 -50.76 19.82 -10.11
CA VAL A 157 -50.54 19.69 -11.56
C VAL A 157 -49.55 18.58 -11.89
N SER A 158 -48.99 17.92 -10.87
CA SER A 158 -48.24 16.68 -11.01
C SER A 158 -48.94 15.47 -10.41
N ASN A 159 -48.44 14.28 -10.73
CA ASN A 159 -48.63 13.13 -9.88
C ASN A 159 -48.00 13.37 -8.50
N THR A 160 -48.47 12.63 -7.50
CA THR A 160 -47.77 12.50 -6.21
C THR A 160 -46.58 11.57 -6.41
N GLY A 161 -45.37 12.13 -6.49
CA GLY A 161 -44.14 11.33 -6.58
C GLY A 161 -43.69 10.98 -5.17
N CYS A 162 -43.52 9.69 -4.84
CA CYS A 162 -43.12 9.27 -3.49
C CYS A 162 -41.91 8.35 -3.52
N ALA A 163 -41.00 8.57 -2.58
CA ALA A 163 -39.99 7.62 -2.16
C ALA A 163 -40.42 7.04 -0.81
N ASN A 164 -40.39 5.72 -0.69
CA ASN A 164 -40.64 5.02 0.57
C ASN A 164 -39.35 4.39 1.04
N GLY A 165 -39.14 4.36 2.35
CA GLY A 165 -37.97 3.72 2.93
C GLY A 165 -38.13 3.54 4.42
N PHE A 166 -37.00 3.32 5.08
CA PHE A 166 -36.93 3.14 6.51
C PHE A 166 -35.96 4.16 7.08
N MET A 167 -36.41 4.90 8.09
CA MET A 167 -35.62 5.86 8.82
C MET A 167 -35.05 5.17 10.04
N GLN A 168 -33.72 5.04 10.10
CA GLN A 168 -33.02 4.42 11.21
C GLN A 168 -31.79 5.24 11.57
N LEU A 169 -31.53 5.36 12.87
CA LEU A 169 -30.30 5.94 13.37
C LEU A 169 -29.25 4.84 13.49
N HIS A 170 -28.19 4.90 12.68
CA HIS A 170 -27.09 3.95 12.75
C HIS A 170 -26.16 4.31 13.91
N ARG A 171 -26.17 3.47 14.94
CA ARG A 171 -25.40 3.68 16.17
C ARG A 171 -24.10 2.87 16.11
N PRO A 172 -23.04 3.36 16.79
CA PRO A 172 -21.80 2.60 16.92
C PRO A 172 -22.03 1.28 17.67
N PRO A 173 -21.16 0.28 17.49
CA PRO A 173 -21.25 -1.00 18.16
C PRO A 173 -21.06 -0.86 19.68
N VAL A 174 -21.61 -1.80 20.43
CA VAL A 174 -21.50 -1.84 21.90
C VAL A 174 -20.71 -3.08 22.30
N LEU A 175 -19.61 -2.91 23.04
CA LEU A 175 -18.82 -4.05 23.52
C LEU A 175 -19.62 -4.86 24.55
N ILE A 176 -19.68 -6.17 24.35
CA ILE A 176 -20.30 -7.15 25.25
C ILE A 176 -19.23 -7.89 26.05
N GLU A 177 -18.14 -8.28 25.40
CA GLU A 177 -17.00 -8.96 26.01
C GLU A 177 -15.67 -8.35 25.54
N PRO A 178 -14.62 -8.32 26.38
CA PRO A 178 -14.62 -8.81 27.76
C PRO A 178 -15.41 -7.93 28.73
N GLY A 179 -15.76 -8.47 29.89
CA GLY A 179 -16.24 -7.66 31.01
C GLY A 179 -15.11 -6.81 31.63
N GLY A 180 -15.41 -6.09 32.71
CA GLY A 180 -14.43 -5.25 33.40
C GLY A 180 -13.24 -6.00 34.01
N GLU A 181 -13.34 -7.32 34.19
CA GLU A 181 -12.24 -8.18 34.61
C GLU A 181 -12.14 -9.40 33.68
N VAL A 182 -10.92 -9.71 33.25
CA VAL A 182 -10.59 -10.86 32.42
C VAL A 182 -9.68 -11.79 33.21
N THR A 183 -10.12 -13.04 33.40
CA THR A 183 -9.30 -14.05 34.06
C THR A 183 -8.17 -14.49 33.14
N MET A 184 -6.94 -14.45 33.67
CA MET A 184 -5.77 -14.93 32.94
C MET A 184 -5.84 -16.46 32.75
N THR A 185 -5.56 -16.90 31.53
CA THR A 185 -5.39 -18.31 31.18
C THR A 185 -3.94 -18.60 30.79
N PRO A 186 -3.46 -19.85 30.88
CA PRO A 186 -2.08 -20.22 30.52
C PRO A 186 -1.70 -19.89 29.07
N ILE A 187 -2.68 -19.87 28.18
CA ILE A 187 -2.58 -19.38 26.81
C ILE A 187 -3.40 -18.11 26.74
N GLN A 188 -2.83 -17.01 26.26
CA GLN A 188 -3.55 -15.75 26.08
C GLN A 188 -4.71 -15.97 25.10
N GLN A 189 -5.93 -15.83 25.59
CA GLN A 189 -7.14 -15.98 24.80
C GLN A 189 -8.22 -15.05 25.36
N VAL A 190 -8.31 -13.83 24.81
CA VAL A 190 -9.34 -12.85 25.20
C VAL A 190 -10.32 -12.70 24.06
N ARG A 191 -11.61 -12.91 24.34
CA ARG A 191 -12.66 -12.78 23.33
C ARG A 191 -13.22 -11.36 23.38
N PHE A 192 -13.08 -10.63 22.29
CA PHE A 192 -13.76 -9.36 22.07
C PHE A 192 -15.03 -9.64 21.28
N VAL A 193 -16.20 -9.32 21.84
CA VAL A 193 -17.50 -9.48 21.17
C VAL A 193 -18.27 -8.20 21.34
N TRP A 194 -18.78 -7.64 20.26
CA TRP A 194 -19.63 -6.45 20.29
C TRP A 194 -20.97 -6.71 19.61
N GLN A 195 -21.98 -5.96 20.03
CA GLN A 195 -23.29 -5.96 19.41
C GLN A 195 -23.32 -4.89 18.31
N PRO A 196 -23.60 -5.27 17.05
CA PRO A 196 -23.93 -4.30 16.02
C PRO A 196 -25.21 -3.53 16.39
N MET A 197 -25.14 -2.20 16.44
CA MET A 197 -26.30 -1.33 16.69
C MET A 197 -26.80 -0.68 15.39
N HIS A 198 -26.63 -1.39 14.29
CA HIS A 198 -27.11 -1.04 12.96
C HIS A 198 -27.74 -2.27 12.30
N ALA A 199 -28.59 -2.04 11.30
CA ALA A 199 -29.18 -3.10 10.49
C ALA A 199 -29.12 -2.69 9.01
N GLY A 200 -28.97 -3.68 8.12
CA GLY A 200 -29.01 -3.47 6.66
C GLY A 200 -27.82 -2.72 6.07
N VAL A 201 -26.68 -2.66 6.78
CA VAL A 201 -25.43 -2.03 6.34
C VAL A 201 -24.32 -3.08 6.40
N ASN A 202 -23.47 -3.15 5.37
CA ASN A 202 -22.27 -3.98 5.37
C ASN A 202 -21.16 -3.20 6.09
N ALA A 203 -21.12 -3.32 7.42
CA ALA A 203 -20.12 -2.63 8.23
C ALA A 203 -18.85 -3.47 8.39
N GLU A 204 -17.71 -2.83 8.19
CA GLU A 204 -16.41 -3.26 8.69
C GLU A 204 -16.16 -2.66 10.07
N TYR A 205 -15.49 -3.41 10.94
CA TYR A 205 -15.15 -2.99 12.29
C TYR A 205 -13.64 -2.83 12.47
N THR A 206 -13.23 -1.77 13.17
CA THR A 206 -11.85 -1.59 13.62
C THR A 206 -11.80 -1.64 15.14
N LEU A 207 -11.15 -2.65 15.70
CA LEU A 207 -10.89 -2.83 17.13
C LEU A 207 -9.51 -2.26 17.46
N GLU A 208 -9.46 -1.34 18.42
CA GLU A 208 -8.21 -0.77 18.92
C GLU A 208 -8.06 -1.03 20.42
N ILE A 209 -6.88 -1.49 20.83
CA ILE A 209 -6.53 -1.77 22.23
C ILE A 209 -5.36 -0.89 22.63
N TYR A 210 -5.45 -0.26 23.82
CA TYR A 210 -4.43 0.63 24.37
C TYR A 210 -4.07 0.21 25.80
N GLU A 211 -2.82 0.44 26.19
CA GLU A 211 -2.41 0.35 27.58
C GLU A 211 -2.94 1.54 28.38
N ASN A 212 -3.56 1.28 29.53
CA ASN A 212 -3.95 2.34 30.46
C ASN A 212 -2.79 2.67 31.42
N ASN A 213 -1.64 3.10 30.87
CA ASN A 213 -0.39 3.26 31.62
C ASN A 213 -0.16 4.72 32.13
N LEU A 214 -1.02 5.66 31.76
CA LEU A 214 -0.96 7.06 32.20
C LEU A 214 -1.93 7.29 33.37
N ALA A 215 -1.46 6.97 34.58
CA ALA A 215 -2.27 7.11 35.80
C ALA A 215 -2.80 8.54 36.00
N GLY A 216 -4.13 8.68 36.10
CA GLY A 216 -4.82 9.95 36.41
C GLY A 216 -5.27 10.77 35.20
N PHE A 217 -4.99 10.32 33.98
CA PHE A 217 -5.49 10.93 32.73
C PHE A 217 -6.85 10.35 32.33
N SER A 218 -7.64 11.12 31.56
CA SER A 218 -8.91 10.61 30.99
C SER A 218 -8.62 9.64 29.84
N PRO A 219 -9.45 8.61 29.62
CA PRO A 219 -9.28 7.67 28.52
C PRO A 219 -9.07 8.35 27.15
N ASP A 220 -9.83 9.41 26.85
CA ASP A 220 -9.69 10.17 25.59
C ASP A 220 -8.29 10.75 25.39
N LEU A 221 -7.67 11.27 26.46
CA LEU A 221 -6.33 11.86 26.39
C LEU A 221 -5.24 10.79 26.26
N ILE A 222 -5.48 9.59 26.78
CA ILE A 222 -4.58 8.45 26.58
C ILE A 222 -4.58 8.06 25.10
N LEU A 223 -5.75 7.93 24.49
CA LEU A 223 -5.91 7.58 23.08
C LEU A 223 -5.28 8.62 22.12
N GLU A 224 -5.25 9.90 22.49
CA GLU A 224 -4.58 10.96 21.72
C GLU A 224 -3.06 10.98 21.91
N ALA A 225 -2.57 10.58 23.10
CA ALA A 225 -1.17 10.71 23.47
C ALA A 225 -0.33 9.44 23.18
N THR A 226 -0.97 8.28 23.06
CA THR A 226 -0.29 7.00 22.86
C THR A 226 -0.83 6.25 21.64
N PRO A 227 0.02 5.49 20.92
CA PRO A 227 -0.46 4.60 19.85
C PRO A 227 -1.15 3.36 20.46
N PRO A 228 -2.12 2.76 19.76
CA PRO A 228 -2.71 1.48 20.15
C PRO A 228 -1.66 0.36 20.11
N ILE A 229 -1.73 -0.58 21.05
CA ILE A 229 -0.89 -1.78 21.05
C ILE A 229 -1.34 -2.80 20.02
N ALA A 230 -2.62 -2.77 19.65
CA ALA A 230 -3.19 -3.62 18.62
C ALA A 230 -4.29 -2.86 17.88
N VAL A 231 -4.28 -2.99 16.55
CA VAL A 231 -5.34 -2.50 15.65
C VAL A 231 -5.75 -3.69 14.79
N VAL A 232 -7.03 -4.02 14.82
CA VAL A 232 -7.58 -5.19 14.13
C VAL A 232 -8.79 -4.78 13.31
N GLN A 233 -8.78 -5.13 12.02
CA GLN A 233 -9.90 -4.91 11.11
C GLN A 233 -10.64 -6.23 10.89
N THR A 234 -11.97 -6.22 10.96
CA THR A 234 -12.81 -7.40 10.73
C THR A 234 -14.22 -7.03 10.30
N VAL A 235 -14.84 -7.87 9.47
CA VAL A 235 -16.26 -7.76 9.11
C VAL A 235 -17.18 -8.54 10.06
N THR A 236 -16.62 -9.35 10.97
CA THR A 236 -17.40 -10.09 11.97
C THR A 236 -17.52 -9.30 13.28
N PRO A 237 -18.64 -9.41 14.01
CA PRO A 237 -18.88 -8.63 15.24
C PRO A 237 -18.13 -9.18 16.47
N PHE A 238 -17.02 -9.85 16.24
CA PHE A 238 -16.15 -10.40 17.27
C PHE A 238 -14.73 -10.57 16.73
N TYR A 239 -13.77 -10.58 17.65
CA TYR A 239 -12.39 -10.94 17.42
C TYR A 239 -11.88 -11.80 18.57
N LEU A 240 -11.08 -12.83 18.25
CA LEU A 240 -10.41 -13.65 19.25
C LEU A 240 -8.96 -13.21 19.36
N TYR A 241 -8.60 -12.57 20.47
CA TYR A 241 -7.26 -12.11 20.75
C TYR A 241 -6.44 -13.25 21.37
N THR A 242 -5.41 -13.69 20.67
CA THR A 242 -4.64 -14.91 20.92
C THR A 242 -3.19 -14.60 21.32
N ASN A 243 -2.35 -15.63 21.36
CA ASN A 243 -0.90 -15.50 21.55
C ASN A 243 -0.12 -15.11 20.28
N LEU A 244 -0.79 -15.02 19.12
CA LEU A 244 -0.21 -14.41 17.90
C LEU A 244 -0.34 -12.88 17.92
N ASP A 245 -1.26 -12.36 18.75
CA ASP A 245 -1.44 -10.94 18.97
C ASP A 245 -0.48 -10.41 20.05
N PRO A 246 -0.24 -9.09 20.12
CA PRO A 246 0.61 -8.47 21.13
C PRO A 246 0.22 -8.91 22.55
N VAL A 247 1.20 -9.24 23.39
CA VAL A 247 0.93 -9.82 24.73
C VAL A 247 0.30 -8.81 25.68
N LEU A 248 -0.79 -9.20 26.34
CA LEU A 248 -1.40 -8.50 27.47
C LEU A 248 -0.70 -8.91 28.76
N LEU A 249 -0.28 -7.90 29.53
CA LEU A 249 0.44 -8.07 30.78
C LEU A 249 -0.56 -8.29 31.94
N PRO A 250 -0.42 -9.38 32.72
CA PRO A 250 -1.28 -9.64 33.87
C PRO A 250 -1.21 -8.53 34.93
N GLY A 251 -2.35 -8.20 35.51
CA GLY A 251 -2.51 -7.14 36.52
C GLY A 251 -2.55 -5.71 35.96
N GLN A 252 -2.62 -5.55 34.63
CA GLN A 252 -2.75 -4.24 33.97
C GLN A 252 -4.19 -3.94 33.55
N ASP A 253 -4.48 -2.65 33.45
CA ASP A 253 -5.71 -2.11 32.88
C ASP A 253 -5.51 -1.77 31.39
N TYR A 254 -6.48 -2.13 30.57
CA TYR A 254 -6.48 -1.87 29.14
C TYR A 254 -7.72 -1.06 28.74
N LEU A 255 -7.55 -0.19 27.75
CA LEU A 255 -8.64 0.53 27.09
C LEU A 255 -8.93 -0.09 25.74
N VAL A 256 -10.20 -0.18 25.36
CA VAL A 256 -10.62 -0.73 24.07
C VAL A 256 -11.75 0.10 23.48
N ARG A 257 -11.68 0.35 22.17
CA ARG A 257 -12.77 0.97 21.40
C ARG A 257 -12.94 0.28 20.06
N ILE A 258 -14.14 0.36 19.51
CA ILE A 258 -14.52 -0.27 18.24
C ILE A 258 -15.14 0.78 17.33
N ARG A 259 -14.66 0.88 16.09
CA ARG A 259 -15.29 1.67 15.04
C ARG A 259 -16.14 0.78 14.16
N ALA A 260 -17.33 1.22 13.74
CA ALA A 260 -18.06 0.64 12.61
C ALA A 260 -18.00 1.60 11.42
N HIS A 261 -17.60 1.10 10.25
CA HIS A 261 -17.48 1.85 9.01
C HIS A 261 -18.24 1.14 7.89
N ASP A 262 -19.01 1.87 7.10
CA ASP A 262 -19.69 1.31 5.92
C ASP A 262 -18.69 1.16 4.77
N VAL A 263 -18.44 -0.07 4.32
CA VAL A 263 -17.48 -0.39 3.25
C VAL A 263 -17.78 0.37 1.95
N VAL A 264 -19.04 0.72 1.69
CA VAL A 264 -19.48 1.41 0.47
C VAL A 264 -19.57 2.94 0.66
N GLY A 265 -19.41 3.44 1.90
CA GLY A 265 -19.48 4.86 2.23
C GLY A 265 -20.85 5.51 2.00
N GLN A 266 -21.93 4.72 1.96
CA GLN A 266 -23.30 5.19 1.70
C GLN A 266 -24.04 5.59 2.98
N VAL A 267 -23.57 5.13 4.14
CA VAL A 267 -24.22 5.32 5.44
C VAL A 267 -23.30 5.97 6.46
N THR A 268 -23.80 7.00 7.12
CA THR A 268 -23.11 7.68 8.23
C THR A 268 -23.55 7.11 9.57
N PHE A 269 -22.58 6.79 10.43
CA PHE A 269 -22.79 6.39 11.83
C PHE A 269 -22.68 7.60 12.76
N ILE A 270 -23.39 7.56 13.89
CA ILE A 270 -23.12 8.53 14.97
C ILE A 270 -21.69 8.35 15.48
N ASN A 271 -21.02 9.46 15.84
CA ASN A 271 -19.67 9.46 16.40
C ASN A 271 -18.64 8.82 15.46
N ASP A 272 -18.81 8.99 14.14
CA ASP A 272 -18.01 8.34 13.09
C ASP A 272 -17.89 6.82 13.25
N GLY A 273 -18.88 6.20 13.89
CA GLY A 273 -18.94 4.77 14.17
C GLY A 273 -18.17 4.32 15.40
N TRP A 274 -17.52 5.23 16.14
CA TRP A 274 -16.78 4.90 17.36
C TRP A 274 -17.70 4.59 18.55
N SER A 275 -17.45 3.45 19.18
CA SER A 275 -18.04 3.05 20.45
C SER A 275 -17.58 3.96 21.60
N GLU A 276 -18.23 3.81 22.75
CA GLU A 276 -17.64 4.29 24.02
C GLU A 276 -16.29 3.57 24.28
N ILE A 277 -15.42 4.19 25.06
CA ILE A 277 -14.15 3.59 25.47
C ILE A 277 -14.42 2.67 26.65
N TYR A 278 -14.13 1.38 26.50
CA TYR A 278 -14.28 0.39 27.55
C TYR A 278 -12.95 0.14 28.24
N THR A 279 -13.01 -0.22 29.52
CA THR A 279 -11.84 -0.58 30.32
C THR A 279 -12.00 -1.99 30.85
N PHE A 280 -10.95 -2.81 30.74
CA PHE A 280 -10.90 -4.12 31.39
C PHE A 280 -9.58 -4.32 32.12
N HIS A 281 -9.63 -5.01 33.25
CA HIS A 281 -8.48 -5.43 34.03
C HIS A 281 -8.10 -6.86 33.67
N TYR A 282 -6.85 -7.10 33.31
CA TYR A 282 -6.37 -8.42 32.91
C TYR A 282 -5.79 -9.20 34.10
N GLY A 283 -6.66 -9.85 34.89
CA GLY A 283 -6.33 -10.82 35.96
C GLY A 283 -6.31 -10.29 37.39
N SER A 284 -6.97 -10.98 38.35
CA SER A 284 -6.97 -10.67 39.80
C SER A 284 -6.57 -11.90 40.66
N GLY A 285 -5.63 -11.76 41.62
CA GLY A 285 -4.81 -12.86 42.17
C GLY A 285 -5.29 -13.67 43.40
N GLY A 286 -4.51 -14.69 43.78
CA GLY A 286 -4.67 -15.50 45.00
C GLY A 286 -3.42 -16.29 45.42
N CYS A 287 -2.52 -15.69 46.20
CA CYS A 287 -1.47 -16.39 46.97
C CYS A 287 -0.94 -15.45 48.07
N SER A 288 -1.08 -15.81 49.35
CA SER A 288 -0.56 -14.97 50.46
C SER A 288 0.43 -15.64 51.42
N GLU A 289 0.67 -16.96 51.42
CA GLU A 289 1.74 -17.58 52.24
C GLU A 289 2.29 -18.90 51.64
N ALA A 290 3.36 -18.88 50.84
CA ALA A 290 3.97 -20.08 50.22
C ALA A 290 5.51 -20.16 50.39
N GLN A 291 6.05 -21.38 50.59
CA GLN A 291 7.47 -21.72 50.92
C GLN A 291 8.34 -22.09 49.69
N PRO A 292 9.67 -21.92 49.66
CA PRO A 292 10.50 -22.24 48.48
C PRO A 292 10.57 -23.74 48.15
N ALA A 293 11.04 -24.06 46.93
CA ALA A 293 11.25 -25.44 46.46
C ALA A 293 12.22 -26.20 47.37
N ARG A 294 11.98 -27.51 47.59
CA ARG A 294 12.80 -28.33 48.49
C ARG A 294 13.76 -29.24 47.71
N ASP A 295 14.90 -29.54 48.31
CA ASP A 295 15.89 -30.52 47.82
C ASP A 295 16.38 -30.30 46.37
N LEU A 296 16.58 -29.04 45.94
CA LEU A 296 17.12 -28.76 44.60
C LEU A 296 18.56 -29.30 44.45
N ALA A 297 18.77 -30.19 43.49
CA ALA A 297 20.07 -30.80 43.19
C ALA A 297 20.33 -30.88 41.69
N ALA A 298 21.60 -30.75 41.30
CA ALA A 298 22.08 -30.90 39.92
C ALA A 298 22.98 -32.15 39.78
N SER A 299 22.74 -32.98 38.76
CA SER A 299 23.57 -34.11 38.39
C SER A 299 24.16 -33.90 36.99
N ILE A 300 25.48 -34.07 36.85
CA ILE A 300 26.19 -33.80 35.60
C ILE A 300 26.19 -35.07 34.74
N VAL A 301 25.63 -34.97 33.52
CA VAL A 301 25.46 -36.12 32.61
C VAL A 301 26.52 -36.12 31.50
N ALA A 302 26.80 -34.96 30.90
CA ALA A 302 27.77 -34.79 29.82
C ALA A 302 28.28 -33.33 29.75
N GLY A 303 29.25 -33.04 28.86
CA GLY A 303 29.83 -31.70 28.74
C GLY A 303 28.85 -30.59 28.35
N HIS A 304 27.71 -30.96 27.78
CA HIS A 304 26.66 -30.06 27.35
C HIS A 304 25.32 -30.35 28.02
N ARG A 305 25.30 -31.19 29.08
CA ARG A 305 24.06 -31.60 29.73
C ARG A 305 24.21 -31.83 31.23
N ALA A 306 23.27 -31.27 31.99
CA ALA A 306 23.08 -31.54 33.41
C ALA A 306 21.58 -31.70 33.72
N ASP A 307 21.23 -32.61 34.62
CA ASP A 307 19.84 -32.84 35.02
C ASP A 307 19.61 -32.23 36.41
N LEU A 308 18.53 -31.48 36.58
CA LEU A 308 18.08 -30.87 37.83
C LEU A 308 16.92 -31.66 38.42
N SER A 309 16.81 -31.70 39.75
CA SER A 309 15.68 -32.31 40.46
C SER A 309 15.35 -31.56 41.74
N TRP A 310 14.07 -31.46 42.09
CA TRP A 310 13.57 -30.81 43.31
C TRP A 310 12.26 -31.45 43.78
N ARG A 311 11.69 -30.95 44.88
CA ARG A 311 10.37 -31.33 45.42
C ARG A 311 9.50 -30.11 45.71
N SER A 312 8.19 -30.30 45.62
CA SER A 312 7.19 -29.27 45.93
C SER A 312 7.20 -28.87 47.42
N PRO A 313 6.84 -27.62 47.75
CA PRO A 313 6.73 -27.16 49.13
C PRO A 313 5.57 -27.84 49.86
N ASP A 314 5.65 -27.93 51.19
CA ASP A 314 4.62 -28.60 51.99
C ASP A 314 3.27 -27.87 51.88
N GLY A 315 2.21 -28.59 51.50
CA GLY A 315 0.85 -28.05 51.38
C GLY A 315 0.54 -27.29 50.08
N LEU A 316 1.49 -27.23 49.14
CA LEU A 316 1.32 -26.54 47.86
C LEU A 316 1.86 -27.37 46.70
N GLN A 317 1.09 -27.48 45.61
CA GLN A 317 1.52 -28.17 44.39
C GLN A 317 1.45 -27.17 43.22
N PRO A 318 2.58 -26.55 42.85
CA PRO A 318 2.62 -25.68 41.67
C PRO A 318 2.40 -26.52 40.41
N ASP A 319 1.48 -26.08 39.55
CA ASP A 319 1.24 -26.70 38.24
C ASP A 319 2.40 -26.42 37.27
N THR A 320 3.15 -25.34 37.49
CA THR A 320 4.24 -24.92 36.61
C THR A 320 5.43 -24.37 37.39
N TRP A 321 6.61 -24.85 37.02
CA TRP A 321 7.91 -24.43 37.54
C TRP A 321 8.70 -23.73 36.45
N PHE A 322 9.51 -22.75 36.81
CA PHE A 322 10.35 -21.97 35.91
C PHE A 322 11.82 -22.24 36.22
N VAL A 323 12.52 -22.87 35.29
CA VAL A 323 13.94 -23.20 35.41
C VAL A 323 14.74 -22.21 34.56
N SER A 324 15.68 -21.52 35.18
CA SER A 324 16.62 -20.63 34.51
C SER A 324 18.04 -21.01 34.90
N TYR A 325 19.02 -20.72 34.05
CA TYR A 325 20.43 -20.94 34.39
C TYR A 325 21.30 -19.86 33.75
N ARG A 326 22.52 -19.69 34.28
CA ARG A 326 23.52 -18.75 33.77
C ARG A 326 24.93 -19.26 34.02
N LYS A 327 25.89 -18.79 33.24
CA LYS A 327 27.30 -18.99 33.60
C LYS A 327 27.56 -18.23 34.89
N GLN A 328 28.48 -18.75 35.71
CA GLN A 328 28.73 -18.18 37.04
C GLN A 328 29.16 -16.70 36.99
N ASP A 329 29.77 -16.26 35.89
CA ASP A 329 30.25 -14.89 35.70
C ASP A 329 29.20 -13.94 35.08
N ASP A 330 28.05 -14.46 34.65
CA ASP A 330 26.99 -13.65 34.04
C ASP A 330 26.12 -12.97 35.10
N LEU A 331 25.79 -11.70 34.88
CA LEU A 331 25.01 -10.90 35.84
C LEU A 331 23.52 -11.27 35.87
N THR A 332 22.99 -11.90 34.81
CA THR A 332 21.56 -12.20 34.64
C THR A 332 21.33 -13.69 34.38
N PHE A 333 20.24 -14.23 34.91
CA PHE A 333 19.78 -15.57 34.54
C PHE A 333 19.24 -15.57 33.10
N GLY A 334 19.49 -16.65 32.35
CA GLY A 334 18.86 -16.83 31.04
C GLY A 334 17.34 -16.91 31.16
N VAL A 335 16.65 -16.75 30.02
CA VAL A 335 15.18 -16.77 29.95
C VAL A 335 14.64 -18.03 30.64
N PRO A 336 13.72 -17.90 31.62
CA PRO A 336 13.20 -19.05 32.35
C PRO A 336 12.37 -19.95 31.45
N VAL A 337 12.57 -21.26 31.57
CA VAL A 337 11.81 -22.30 30.86
C VAL A 337 10.81 -22.95 31.81
N SER A 338 9.55 -23.02 31.39
CA SER A 338 8.49 -23.65 32.17
C SER A 338 8.51 -25.18 32.10
N THR A 339 8.23 -25.86 33.21
CA THR A 339 8.06 -27.31 33.29
C THR A 339 7.04 -27.68 34.36
N GLU A 340 6.23 -28.70 34.10
CA GLU A 340 5.26 -29.24 35.07
C GLU A 340 5.87 -30.37 35.92
N GLN A 341 7.06 -30.83 35.55
CA GLN A 341 7.79 -31.90 36.23
C GLN A 341 8.77 -31.34 37.25
N THR A 342 9.01 -32.08 38.34
CA THR A 342 10.01 -31.70 39.36
C THR A 342 11.43 -32.16 39.02
N VAL A 343 11.67 -32.48 37.75
CA VAL A 343 12.96 -32.86 37.16
C VAL A 343 13.08 -32.13 35.83
N PHE A 344 14.28 -31.64 35.50
CA PHE A 344 14.51 -30.88 34.27
C PHE A 344 15.92 -31.07 33.73
N SER A 345 16.06 -31.42 32.46
CA SER A 345 17.36 -31.60 31.81
C SER A 345 17.82 -30.31 31.13
N LEU A 346 18.87 -29.69 31.67
CA LEU A 346 19.58 -28.61 31.02
C LEU A 346 20.41 -29.18 29.85
N GLN A 347 20.17 -28.67 28.65
CA GLN A 347 20.90 -29.04 27.44
C GLN A 347 21.54 -27.80 26.80
N GLY A 348 22.51 -28.00 25.90
CA GLY A 348 23.22 -26.90 25.24
C GLY A 348 24.20 -26.16 26.15
N LEU A 349 24.60 -26.75 27.27
CA LEU A 349 25.55 -26.12 28.18
C LEU A 349 26.94 -26.04 27.54
N THR A 350 27.67 -24.95 27.81
CA THR A 350 29.07 -24.86 27.37
C THR A 350 29.92 -25.86 28.18
N PRO A 351 30.75 -26.68 27.52
CA PRO A 351 31.67 -27.59 28.20
C PRO A 351 32.72 -26.86 29.06
N ALA A 352 33.23 -27.53 30.10
CA ALA A 352 34.22 -26.98 31.04
C ALA A 352 33.82 -25.66 31.74
N THR A 353 32.52 -25.38 31.87
CA THR A 353 32.01 -24.07 32.31
C THR A 353 31.22 -24.20 33.62
N PRO A 354 31.46 -23.31 34.62
CA PRO A 354 30.66 -23.27 35.84
C PRO A 354 29.32 -22.55 35.63
N TYR A 355 28.25 -23.12 36.17
CA TYR A 355 26.88 -22.64 36.04
C TYR A 355 26.18 -22.50 37.40
N GLU A 356 25.25 -21.55 37.44
CA GLU A 356 24.20 -21.43 38.44
C GLU A 356 22.85 -21.72 37.77
N ALA A 357 22.07 -22.65 38.33
CA ALA A 357 20.71 -22.92 37.91
C ALA A 357 19.72 -22.60 39.02
N ARG A 358 18.60 -22.01 38.66
CA ARG A 358 17.58 -21.47 39.54
C ARG A 358 16.22 -22.02 39.14
N VAL A 359 15.47 -22.54 40.11
CA VAL A 359 14.11 -23.05 39.92
C VAL A 359 13.15 -22.19 40.73
N CYS A 360 12.16 -21.63 40.04
CA CYS A 360 11.13 -20.77 40.60
C CYS A 360 9.74 -21.35 40.36
N TYR A 361 8.74 -20.86 41.08
CA TYR A 361 7.34 -21.05 40.71
C TYR A 361 6.56 -19.77 41.06
N THR A 362 5.48 -19.51 40.31
CA THR A 362 4.72 -18.26 40.41
C THR A 362 3.49 -18.42 41.31
N CYS A 363 3.14 -17.34 42.00
CA CYS A 363 1.96 -17.28 42.88
C CYS A 363 1.15 -15.99 42.67
N THR A 364 1.80 -14.83 42.52
CA THR A 364 1.11 -13.52 42.35
C THR A 364 1.86 -12.49 41.49
N THR A 365 3.18 -12.56 41.34
CA THR A 365 3.97 -11.81 40.32
C THR A 365 4.88 -12.77 39.55
N PRO A 366 5.34 -12.41 38.33
CA PRO A 366 6.37 -13.17 37.64
C PRO A 366 7.69 -12.96 38.41
N GLU A 367 8.21 -14.06 38.94
CA GLU A 367 9.49 -14.18 39.66
C GLU A 367 9.50 -13.61 41.09
N ASP A 368 9.54 -14.49 42.10
CA ASP A 368 10.12 -14.13 43.41
C ASP A 368 10.34 -15.28 44.41
N ARG A 369 10.02 -16.54 44.07
CA ARG A 369 10.24 -17.70 44.96
C ARG A 369 11.10 -18.74 44.24
N CYS A 370 12.40 -18.61 44.41
CA CYS A 370 13.39 -19.38 43.67
C CYS A 370 14.41 -20.03 44.59
N GLU A 371 14.82 -21.25 44.25
CA GLU A 371 15.97 -21.94 44.85
C GLU A 371 17.06 -22.07 43.79
N THR A 372 18.34 -21.95 44.18
CA THR A 372 19.48 -21.94 43.23
C THR A 372 20.51 -23.00 43.60
N VAL A 373 21.06 -23.69 42.61
CA VAL A 373 22.12 -24.70 42.74
C VAL A 373 23.28 -24.39 41.78
N ARG A 374 24.51 -24.75 42.18
CA ARG A 374 25.75 -24.55 41.40
C ARG A 374 26.31 -25.88 40.91
N PHE A 375 26.83 -25.93 39.67
CA PHE A 375 27.49 -27.11 39.10
C PHE A 375 28.45 -26.72 37.94
N THR A 376 29.33 -27.64 37.51
CA THR A 376 30.33 -27.39 36.43
C THR A 376 30.33 -28.53 35.41
N THR A 377 30.28 -28.23 34.11
CA THR A 377 30.24 -29.23 33.03
C THR A 377 31.65 -29.74 32.63
N PRO A 378 31.80 -31.00 32.13
CA PRO A 378 33.06 -31.51 31.57
C PRO A 378 33.31 -31.05 30.11
N GLY A 379 34.48 -31.28 29.49
CA GLY A 379 34.86 -30.78 28.13
C GLY A 379 34.94 -31.83 27.01
N THR A 380 34.51 -31.54 25.74
CA THR A 380 34.77 -32.35 24.49
C THR A 380 34.44 -31.58 23.16
N GLY A 381 35.15 -31.83 22.02
CA GLY A 381 35.26 -30.99 20.78
C GLY A 381 34.20 -31.08 19.65
N CYS A 382 34.33 -30.20 18.61
CA CYS A 382 33.48 -29.85 17.42
C CYS A 382 31.94 -29.78 17.57
N ALA A 383 31.39 -30.17 18.71
CA ALA A 383 29.99 -29.98 19.08
C ALA A 383 29.57 -28.50 19.18
N LEU A 384 30.55 -27.57 19.15
CA LEU A 384 30.36 -26.12 19.14
C LEU A 384 31.41 -25.47 18.23
N GLY A 385 31.16 -25.43 16.92
CA GLY A 385 31.89 -24.56 15.98
C GLY A 385 31.64 -23.05 16.16
N ALA A 386 31.03 -22.65 17.28
CA ALA A 386 30.48 -21.32 17.52
C ALA A 386 31.08 -20.65 18.77
N THR A 387 32.31 -20.99 19.16
CA THR A 387 33.02 -20.27 20.24
C THR A 387 33.98 -19.20 19.74
N ASP A 388 34.17 -19.04 18.43
CA ASP A 388 34.84 -17.85 17.90
C ASP A 388 33.79 -16.76 17.66
N ASN A 389 33.89 -15.70 18.47
CA ASN A 389 33.03 -14.53 18.43
C ASN A 389 33.32 -13.76 17.13
N TYR A 390 32.63 -14.11 16.04
CA TYR A 390 32.72 -13.39 14.78
C TYR A 390 31.45 -12.57 14.58
N SER A 391 31.52 -11.29 14.94
CA SER A 391 30.49 -10.31 14.61
C SER A 391 30.70 -9.85 13.17
N TYR A 392 29.86 -10.30 12.25
CA TYR A 392 29.74 -9.63 10.95
C TYR A 392 28.79 -8.45 11.08
N SER A 393 29.22 -7.28 10.63
CA SER A 393 28.39 -6.12 10.30
C SER A 393 28.61 -5.84 8.82
N CYS A 394 27.54 -5.57 8.07
CA CYS A 394 27.68 -5.10 6.70
C CYS A 394 28.60 -3.86 6.67
N GLY A 395 29.70 -3.94 5.91
CA GLY A 395 30.63 -2.83 5.69
C GLY A 395 32.08 -3.01 6.14
N ASP A 396 32.48 -4.13 6.77
CA ASP A 396 33.89 -4.30 7.18
C ASP A 396 34.74 -5.03 6.12
N SER A 397 35.73 -4.34 5.56
CA SER A 397 36.68 -4.90 4.60
C SER A 397 37.77 -5.69 5.33
N THR A 398 37.47 -6.90 5.80
CA THR A 398 38.54 -7.82 6.20
C THR A 398 38.86 -8.77 5.07
N ALA A 399 40.00 -8.54 4.43
CA ALA A 399 40.65 -9.51 3.56
C ALA A 399 40.67 -10.89 4.25
N VAL A 400 39.98 -11.87 3.67
CA VAL A 400 40.11 -13.27 4.08
C VAL A 400 41.55 -13.68 3.81
N GLN A 401 42.33 -13.85 4.88
CA GLN A 401 43.66 -14.45 4.79
C GLN A 401 43.53 -15.83 4.11
N PRO A 402 44.46 -16.21 3.21
CA PRO A 402 44.34 -17.46 2.47
C PRO A 402 44.24 -18.66 3.43
N PRO A 403 43.46 -19.70 3.08
CA PRO A 403 43.30 -20.87 3.92
C PRO A 403 44.58 -21.71 3.84
N GLY A 404 45.51 -21.43 4.75
CA GLY A 404 46.69 -22.23 5.01
C GLY A 404 46.79 -22.52 6.51
N GLU A 405 46.84 -23.82 6.85
CA GLU A 405 47.14 -24.40 8.18
C GLU A 405 46.00 -24.78 9.13
N VAL A 406 44.74 -24.86 8.72
CA VAL A 406 43.71 -25.53 9.56
C VAL A 406 43.50 -26.96 9.05
N PRO A 407 43.87 -28.00 9.83
CA PRO A 407 43.63 -29.38 9.45
C PRO A 407 42.14 -29.68 9.25
N LEU A 408 41.84 -30.69 8.44
CA LEU A 408 40.45 -31.13 8.23
C LEU A 408 39.99 -32.03 9.36
N VAL A 409 38.73 -31.88 9.77
CA VAL A 409 38.13 -32.83 10.72
C VAL A 409 37.94 -34.18 10.03
N SER A 410 38.28 -35.24 10.75
CA SER A 410 38.16 -36.62 10.26
C SER A 410 36.83 -37.28 10.64
N THR A 411 36.07 -36.67 11.56
CA THR A 411 34.79 -37.20 12.05
C THR A 411 33.78 -36.07 12.28
N LEU A 412 32.56 -36.24 11.77
CA LEU A 412 31.38 -35.43 12.08
C LEU A 412 30.22 -36.37 12.46
N GLN A 413 29.33 -35.92 13.34
CA GLN A 413 28.18 -36.66 13.85
C GLN A 413 26.86 -35.92 13.58
N ALA A 414 25.75 -36.66 13.58
CA ALA A 414 24.43 -36.04 13.58
C ALA A 414 24.24 -35.21 14.86
N GLY A 415 23.78 -33.97 14.72
CA GLY A 415 23.74 -32.96 15.77
C GLY A 415 24.91 -31.96 15.73
N ASP A 416 25.98 -32.26 14.98
CA ASP A 416 27.07 -31.30 14.78
C ASP A 416 26.60 -30.09 13.98
N THR A 417 27.27 -28.97 14.20
CA THR A 417 26.94 -27.69 13.58
C THR A 417 28.13 -27.20 12.77
N VAL A 418 27.90 -26.91 11.49
CA VAL A 418 28.94 -26.47 10.56
C VAL A 418 28.56 -25.15 9.91
N TRP A 419 29.56 -24.29 9.72
CA TRP A 419 29.40 -23.03 8.99
C TRP A 419 29.51 -23.25 7.48
N ALA A 420 28.46 -22.96 6.74
CA ALA A 420 28.43 -22.97 5.28
C ALA A 420 28.14 -21.56 4.76
N GLY A 421 29.20 -20.83 4.36
CA GLY A 421 29.11 -19.39 4.16
C GLY A 421 28.75 -18.68 5.46
N ASP A 422 27.62 -17.98 5.46
CA ASP A 422 27.07 -17.22 6.59
C ASP A 422 25.96 -17.98 7.33
N PHE A 423 25.63 -19.19 6.86
CA PHE A 423 24.56 -20.00 7.44
C PHE A 423 25.12 -21.08 8.35
N LEU A 424 24.52 -21.16 9.53
CA LEU A 424 24.77 -22.19 10.51
C LEU A 424 23.89 -23.40 10.20
N VAL A 425 24.50 -24.51 9.76
CA VAL A 425 23.77 -25.72 9.35
C VAL A 425 23.86 -26.77 10.44
N ILE A 426 22.70 -27.23 10.92
CA ILE A 426 22.61 -28.32 11.88
C ILE A 426 22.49 -29.63 11.10
N LEU A 427 23.48 -30.51 11.28
CA LEU A 427 23.56 -31.77 10.56
C LEU A 427 22.57 -32.78 11.17
N SER A 428 21.62 -33.26 10.37
CA SER A 428 20.60 -34.22 10.80
C SER A 428 21.06 -35.67 10.58
N GLU A 429 21.75 -35.92 9.48
CA GLU A 429 22.35 -37.21 9.16
C GLU A 429 23.72 -36.97 8.53
N VAL A 430 24.74 -37.71 8.96
CA VAL A 430 26.12 -37.57 8.45
C VAL A 430 26.72 -38.94 8.19
N SER A 431 27.37 -39.10 7.04
CA SER A 431 28.17 -40.27 6.71
C SER A 431 29.45 -39.88 5.98
N GLY A 432 30.55 -40.60 6.27
CA GLY A 432 31.88 -40.35 5.70
C GLY A 432 32.95 -40.14 6.77
N ALA A 433 34.22 -40.23 6.37
CA ALA A 433 35.39 -39.97 7.21
C ALA A 433 36.39 -39.11 6.41
N GLY A 434 35.97 -37.88 6.09
CA GLY A 434 36.63 -37.00 5.12
C GLY A 434 35.60 -36.20 4.32
N PRO A 435 35.40 -36.44 3.01
CA PRO A 435 34.22 -35.89 2.33
C PRO A 435 32.95 -36.46 2.97
N PHE A 436 32.11 -35.57 3.50
CA PHE A 436 30.87 -35.92 4.19
C PHE A 436 29.67 -35.77 3.25
N ARG A 437 28.64 -36.60 3.49
CA ARG A 437 27.34 -36.51 2.82
C ARG A 437 26.21 -36.81 3.79
N GLY A 438 25.05 -36.22 3.56
CA GLY A 438 23.92 -36.37 4.43
C GLY A 438 22.86 -35.29 4.26
N THR A 439 22.11 -35.03 5.32
CA THR A 439 21.04 -34.04 5.35
C THR A 439 21.15 -33.15 6.57
N GLY A 440 20.63 -31.94 6.48
CA GLY A 440 20.65 -30.94 7.56
C GLY A 440 19.51 -29.95 7.40
N TYR A 441 19.44 -28.98 8.30
CA TYR A 441 18.51 -27.86 8.17
C TYR A 441 19.13 -26.58 8.69
N VAL A 442 18.61 -25.45 8.19
CA VAL A 442 18.92 -24.11 8.69
C VAL A 442 17.80 -23.67 9.61
N SER A 443 18.18 -23.05 10.73
CA SER A 443 17.27 -22.41 11.66
C SER A 443 17.69 -20.95 11.78
N ALA A 444 16.94 -20.03 11.16
CA ALA A 444 17.14 -18.60 11.29
C ALA A 444 15.89 -17.97 11.91
N PRO A 445 16.03 -16.96 12.80
CA PRO A 445 14.91 -16.33 13.49
C PRO A 445 13.93 -15.57 12.58
N PHE A 446 14.25 -15.39 11.30
CA PHE A 446 13.38 -14.77 10.28
C PHE A 446 12.42 -15.76 9.61
N PHE A 447 12.62 -17.06 9.78
CA PHE A 447 11.67 -18.07 9.33
C PHE A 447 10.83 -18.46 10.53
N ASP A 448 9.59 -17.97 10.59
CA ASP A 448 8.63 -18.19 11.69
C ASP A 448 8.32 -19.69 11.84
N GLN A 449 9.24 -20.40 12.51
CA GLN A 449 9.29 -21.85 12.73
C GLN A 449 9.45 -22.74 11.48
N ALA A 450 9.64 -22.16 10.28
CA ALA A 450 9.94 -22.91 9.06
C ALA A 450 11.41 -23.39 9.03
N ARG A 451 11.62 -24.71 8.90
CA ARG A 451 12.96 -25.32 8.73
C ARG A 451 13.22 -25.60 7.26
N LEU A 452 14.23 -24.96 6.69
CA LEU A 452 14.69 -25.24 5.33
C LEU A 452 15.52 -26.53 5.34
N ARG A 453 15.00 -27.58 4.69
CA ARG A 453 15.68 -28.88 4.62
C ARG A 453 16.75 -28.85 3.52
N LEU A 454 17.97 -29.22 3.90
CA LEU A 454 19.15 -29.28 3.03
C LEU A 454 19.60 -30.74 2.83
N SER A 455 20.06 -31.03 1.62
CA SER A 455 20.85 -32.22 1.31
C SER A 455 22.25 -31.79 0.90
N PHE A 456 23.29 -32.46 1.37
CA PHE A 456 24.67 -32.12 1.01
C PHE A 456 25.47 -33.36 0.64
N ASN A 457 26.37 -33.20 -0.31
CA ASN A 457 27.20 -34.28 -0.81
C ASN A 457 28.63 -33.79 -1.06
N ASN A 458 29.61 -34.57 -0.61
CA ASN A 458 31.04 -34.31 -0.81
C ASN A 458 31.55 -32.99 -0.17
N ILE A 459 31.05 -32.66 1.03
CA ILE A 459 31.53 -31.48 1.78
C ILE A 459 32.80 -31.80 2.58
N ARG A 460 33.68 -30.82 2.78
CA ARG A 460 34.85 -30.91 3.67
C ARG A 460 34.83 -29.79 4.68
N VAL A 461 35.15 -30.13 5.92
CA VAL A 461 35.08 -29.21 7.07
C VAL A 461 36.44 -29.19 7.77
N ASN A 462 36.87 -28.00 8.20
CA ASN A 462 38.13 -27.83 8.94
C ASN A 462 37.93 -27.94 10.46
N GLU A 463 39.01 -27.95 11.25
CA GLU A 463 38.96 -28.01 12.72
C GLU A 463 38.25 -26.81 13.37
N HIS A 464 38.02 -25.71 12.64
CA HIS A 464 37.16 -24.59 13.05
C HIS A 464 35.68 -24.78 12.64
N CYS A 465 35.26 -26.00 12.29
CA CYS A 465 33.90 -26.35 11.91
C CYS A 465 33.35 -25.58 10.67
N ARG A 466 34.23 -25.06 9.81
CA ARG A 466 33.84 -24.31 8.60
C ARG A 466 33.95 -25.18 7.35
N MET A 467 32.93 -25.14 6.51
CA MET A 467 32.95 -25.80 5.20
C MET A 467 33.95 -25.09 4.29
N VAL A 468 34.96 -25.82 3.84
CA VAL A 468 36.03 -25.31 2.99
C VAL A 468 35.96 -25.84 1.55
N ALA A 469 35.09 -26.83 1.29
CA ALA A 469 34.80 -27.36 -0.05
C ALA A 469 33.46 -28.13 -0.07
N GLY A 470 32.77 -28.17 -1.21
CA GLY A 470 31.50 -28.88 -1.43
C GLY A 470 30.30 -27.94 -1.66
N HIS A 471 29.08 -28.50 -1.79
CA HIS A 471 27.82 -27.76 -1.93
C HIS A 471 26.67 -28.43 -1.15
N MET A 472 25.61 -27.66 -0.90
CA MET A 472 24.37 -28.11 -0.26
C MET A 472 23.14 -27.62 -1.05
N ASP A 473 22.13 -28.47 -1.23
CA ASP A 473 20.92 -28.25 -2.02
C ASP A 473 19.66 -28.15 -1.12
N VAL A 474 18.72 -27.26 -1.43
CA VAL A 474 17.43 -27.12 -0.73
C VAL A 474 16.39 -28.08 -1.30
N THR A 475 15.59 -28.75 -0.45
CA THR A 475 14.58 -29.73 -0.89
C THR A 475 13.25 -29.60 -0.12
N GLY A 476 12.08 -29.48 -0.81
CA GLY A 476 10.75 -29.58 -0.18
C GLY A 476 9.60 -28.76 -0.82
N ALA A 477 8.35 -29.21 -0.62
CA ALA A 477 7.11 -28.71 -1.26
C ALA A 477 6.37 -27.58 -0.51
N GLY A 478 7.04 -26.84 0.39
CA GLY A 478 6.41 -25.86 1.29
C GLY A 478 6.38 -24.40 0.81
N LEU A 479 6.58 -24.14 -0.48
CA LEU A 479 6.80 -22.78 -1.03
C LEU A 479 5.74 -22.30 -2.06
N ALA A 480 4.60 -22.99 -2.19
CA ALA A 480 3.74 -22.80 -3.37
C ALA A 480 2.24 -22.54 -3.14
N ALA A 481 1.70 -22.58 -1.92
CA ALA A 481 0.23 -22.70 -1.77
C ALA A 481 -0.49 -21.70 -0.85
N LEU A 482 0.20 -20.84 -0.08
CA LEU A 482 -0.50 -20.05 0.96
C LEU A 482 -0.32 -18.53 0.88
N ASP A 483 0.82 -18.02 0.38
CA ASP A 483 0.99 -16.56 0.23
C ASP A 483 0.53 -16.02 -1.14
N ARG A 484 0.44 -16.90 -2.14
CA ARG A 484 0.24 -16.51 -3.55
C ARG A 484 -1.21 -16.26 -3.98
N LEU A 485 -2.19 -16.36 -3.08
CA LEU A 485 -3.62 -16.17 -3.45
C LEU A 485 -4.17 -14.82 -2.99
N ASN A 486 -3.72 -14.30 -1.84
CA ASN A 486 -4.16 -13.01 -1.30
C ASN A 486 -3.31 -11.86 -1.86
N GLU A 487 -1.98 -12.02 -1.93
CA GLU A 487 -1.12 -11.05 -2.63
C GLU A 487 -1.52 -10.88 -4.10
N LEU A 488 -2.12 -11.91 -4.71
CA LEU A 488 -2.49 -11.90 -6.12
C LEU A 488 -3.81 -11.17 -6.38
N ILE A 489 -4.74 -11.17 -5.42
CA ILE A 489 -5.98 -10.38 -5.47
C ILE A 489 -5.67 -8.90 -5.23
N ASP A 490 -4.79 -8.61 -4.26
CA ASP A 490 -4.34 -7.26 -3.97
C ASP A 490 -3.45 -6.71 -5.11
N GLN A 491 -2.58 -7.53 -5.71
CA GLN A 491 -1.80 -7.14 -6.89
C GLN A 491 -2.66 -6.85 -8.12
N ILE A 492 -3.78 -7.55 -8.35
CA ILE A 492 -4.70 -7.24 -9.46
C ILE A 492 -5.39 -5.89 -9.22
N MET A 493 -5.81 -5.62 -7.99
CA MET A 493 -6.54 -4.40 -7.62
C MET A 493 -5.62 -3.18 -7.55
N ASP A 494 -4.45 -3.31 -6.95
CA ASP A 494 -3.43 -2.26 -6.87
C ASP A 494 -2.81 -1.96 -8.25
N GLN A 495 -2.62 -3.00 -9.09
CA GLN A 495 -2.19 -2.74 -10.46
C GLN A 495 -3.26 -1.97 -11.22
N LEU A 496 -4.55 -2.34 -11.14
CA LEU A 496 -5.65 -1.69 -11.88
C LEU A 496 -5.76 -0.17 -11.63
N ASP A 497 -5.31 0.32 -10.48
CA ASP A 497 -5.29 1.75 -10.15
C ASP A 497 -4.01 2.50 -10.62
N GLU A 498 -2.91 1.80 -10.95
CA GLU A 498 -1.63 2.40 -11.39
C GLU A 498 -1.27 2.22 -12.89
N LEU A 499 -2.14 1.64 -13.71
CA LEU A 499 -1.73 1.00 -14.98
C LEU A 499 -1.15 1.90 -16.09
N ASP A 500 0.13 1.66 -16.43
CA ASP A 500 0.77 2.17 -17.66
C ASP A 500 1.02 1.16 -18.79
N ASN A 501 0.85 -0.15 -18.53
CA ASN A 501 1.26 -1.20 -19.47
C ASN A 501 0.15 -2.21 -19.80
N ILE A 502 -0.83 -1.75 -20.57
CA ILE A 502 -2.06 -2.50 -20.87
C ILE A 502 -1.80 -3.86 -21.57
N LEU A 503 -0.65 -4.05 -22.24
CA LEU A 503 -0.36 -5.31 -22.92
C LEU A 503 0.09 -6.42 -21.97
N THR A 504 1.05 -6.13 -21.10
CA THR A 504 1.57 -7.09 -20.11
C THR A 504 0.51 -7.43 -19.07
N GLN A 505 -0.31 -6.44 -18.71
CA GLN A 505 -1.41 -6.59 -17.74
C GLN A 505 -2.55 -7.45 -18.27
N VAL A 506 -2.88 -7.33 -19.57
CA VAL A 506 -3.81 -8.26 -20.19
C VAL A 506 -3.21 -9.66 -20.16
N GLU A 507 -1.95 -9.86 -20.52
CA GLU A 507 -1.34 -11.20 -20.49
C GLU A 507 -1.28 -11.81 -19.08
N GLU A 508 -0.96 -11.03 -18.05
CA GLU A 508 -0.93 -11.44 -16.64
C GLU A 508 -2.34 -11.67 -16.07
N ALA A 509 -3.28 -10.74 -16.29
CA ALA A 509 -4.68 -10.91 -15.88
C ALA A 509 -5.34 -12.11 -16.56
N LEU A 510 -4.97 -12.42 -17.82
CA LEU A 510 -5.44 -13.60 -18.55
C LEU A 510 -4.85 -14.90 -18.00
N LEU A 511 -3.56 -14.91 -17.60
CA LEU A 511 -2.91 -16.06 -16.95
C LEU A 511 -3.48 -16.31 -15.54
N ILE A 512 -3.77 -15.25 -14.79
CA ILE A 512 -4.39 -15.31 -13.47
C ILE A 512 -5.86 -15.76 -13.56
N ALA A 513 -6.62 -15.24 -14.53
CA ALA A 513 -7.98 -15.70 -14.81
C ALA A 513 -7.99 -17.20 -15.11
N GLN A 514 -7.00 -17.69 -15.85
CA GLN A 514 -6.85 -19.11 -16.13
C GLN A 514 -6.57 -19.93 -14.87
N GLU A 515 -5.74 -19.42 -13.95
CA GLU A 515 -5.41 -20.08 -12.68
C GLU A 515 -6.61 -20.10 -11.71
N ILE A 516 -7.38 -19.01 -11.62
CA ILE A 516 -8.63 -18.93 -10.85
C ILE A 516 -9.67 -19.92 -11.40
N VAL A 517 -9.80 -19.98 -12.72
CA VAL A 517 -10.75 -20.87 -13.41
C VAL A 517 -10.36 -22.34 -13.25
N ASP A 518 -9.06 -22.65 -13.20
CA ASP A 518 -8.55 -24.00 -12.92
C ASP A 518 -8.68 -24.39 -11.44
N ALA A 519 -8.51 -23.46 -10.50
CA ALA A 519 -8.74 -23.67 -9.07
C ALA A 519 -10.24 -23.84 -8.71
N ALA A 520 -11.12 -23.12 -9.42
CA ALA A 520 -12.57 -23.15 -9.23
C ALA A 520 -13.23 -24.49 -9.59
N ALA A 521 -12.52 -25.40 -10.26
CA ALA A 521 -13.03 -26.73 -10.59
C ALA A 521 -13.27 -27.64 -9.37
N THR A 522 -12.85 -27.25 -8.16
CA THR A 522 -12.86 -28.14 -6.99
C THR A 522 -13.69 -27.67 -5.79
N LEU A 523 -14.12 -26.40 -5.70
CA LEU A 523 -14.86 -25.88 -4.54
C LEU A 523 -16.09 -25.06 -4.98
N ALA A 524 -17.27 -25.43 -4.46
CA ALA A 524 -18.55 -24.79 -4.78
C ALA A 524 -18.78 -23.41 -4.13
N ASP A 525 -17.87 -22.93 -3.26
CA ASP A 525 -18.10 -21.77 -2.39
C ASP A 525 -17.59 -20.41 -2.94
N TYR A 526 -16.98 -20.39 -4.13
CA TYR A 526 -16.26 -19.18 -4.61
C TYR A 526 -16.95 -18.49 -5.80
N ASN A 527 -18.27 -18.27 -5.72
CA ASN A 527 -19.03 -17.63 -6.81
C ASN A 527 -18.80 -16.11 -6.91
N GLN A 528 -18.49 -15.41 -5.80
CA GLN A 528 -18.38 -13.94 -5.78
C GLN A 528 -17.02 -13.46 -6.29
N ALA A 529 -15.88 -13.94 -5.75
CA ALA A 529 -14.57 -13.56 -6.27
C ALA A 529 -14.36 -14.01 -7.73
N ARG A 530 -15.03 -15.09 -8.16
CA ARG A 530 -15.16 -15.45 -9.57
C ARG A 530 -15.88 -14.37 -10.37
N GLN A 531 -17.01 -13.84 -9.89
CA GLN A 531 -17.72 -12.75 -10.56
C GLN A 531 -16.91 -11.44 -10.57
N ASP A 532 -16.18 -11.13 -9.51
CA ASP A 532 -15.39 -9.91 -9.39
C ASP A 532 -14.16 -9.94 -10.31
N ALA A 533 -13.40 -11.04 -10.33
CA ALA A 533 -12.30 -11.23 -11.27
C ALA A 533 -12.77 -11.20 -12.74
N LEU A 534 -13.95 -11.77 -13.01
CA LEU A 534 -14.52 -11.79 -14.36
C LEU A 534 -15.10 -10.43 -14.79
N ALA A 535 -15.63 -9.64 -13.85
CA ALA A 535 -16.08 -8.28 -14.10
C ALA A 535 -14.90 -7.34 -14.38
N ALA A 536 -13.79 -7.50 -13.66
CA ALA A 536 -12.55 -6.76 -13.91
C ALA A 536 -11.99 -7.02 -15.32
N ILE A 537 -12.01 -8.28 -15.79
CA ILE A 537 -11.62 -8.63 -17.16
C ILE A 537 -12.55 -8.02 -18.20
N ALA A 538 -13.87 -8.04 -17.95
CA ALA A 538 -14.85 -7.43 -18.84
C ALA A 538 -14.67 -5.91 -18.94
N GLN A 539 -14.38 -5.24 -17.82
CA GLN A 539 -14.08 -3.81 -17.76
C GLN A 539 -12.77 -3.48 -18.50
N ALA A 540 -11.68 -4.19 -18.21
CA ALA A 540 -10.40 -4.02 -18.90
C ALA A 540 -10.53 -4.23 -20.42
N SER A 541 -11.38 -5.17 -20.85
CA SER A 541 -11.65 -5.41 -22.28
C SER A 541 -12.48 -4.33 -22.97
N ALA A 542 -13.25 -3.54 -22.21
CA ALA A 542 -14.06 -2.43 -22.71
C ALA A 542 -13.26 -1.11 -22.77
N GLU A 543 -12.22 -0.99 -21.95
CA GLU A 543 -11.42 0.22 -21.83
C GLU A 543 -10.30 0.33 -22.88
N PHE A 544 -9.85 -0.78 -23.48
CA PHE A 544 -8.78 -0.72 -24.47
C PHE A 544 -9.24 -0.06 -25.78
N PRO A 545 -8.70 1.11 -26.15
CA PRO A 545 -9.14 1.79 -27.35
C PRO A 545 -8.65 1.02 -28.59
N PHE A 546 -9.46 1.00 -29.65
CA PHE A 546 -9.15 0.48 -31.00
C PHE A 546 -9.30 -1.04 -31.24
N LEU A 547 -9.78 -1.83 -30.28
CA LEU A 547 -10.19 -3.22 -30.54
C LEU A 547 -11.63 -3.31 -31.07
N PRO A 548 -11.96 -4.37 -31.85
CA PRO A 548 -13.34 -4.66 -32.28
C PRO A 548 -14.28 -4.99 -31.12
N ASP A 549 -15.47 -4.39 -31.11
CA ASP A 549 -16.54 -4.65 -30.11
C ASP A 549 -16.92 -6.14 -29.99
N SER A 550 -16.72 -6.92 -31.05
CA SER A 550 -16.98 -8.36 -31.08
C SER A 550 -16.09 -9.17 -30.12
N LEU A 551 -14.91 -8.67 -29.76
CA LEU A 551 -14.01 -9.36 -28.84
C LEU A 551 -14.49 -9.25 -27.40
N SER A 552 -14.92 -8.06 -26.98
CA SER A 552 -15.53 -7.84 -25.67
C SER A 552 -16.84 -8.64 -25.55
N GLN A 553 -17.59 -8.79 -26.64
CA GLN A 553 -18.79 -9.63 -26.69
C GLN A 553 -18.48 -11.12 -26.45
N HIS A 554 -17.42 -11.68 -27.07
CA HIS A 554 -17.05 -13.09 -26.82
C HIS A 554 -16.67 -13.36 -25.37
N ILE A 555 -16.03 -12.39 -24.69
CA ILE A 555 -15.73 -12.48 -23.26
C ILE A 555 -17.06 -12.49 -22.49
N GLN A 556 -17.96 -11.54 -22.73
CA GLN A 556 -19.28 -11.49 -22.07
C GLN A 556 -20.12 -12.77 -22.28
N GLU A 557 -20.11 -13.34 -23.48
CA GLU A 557 -20.83 -14.59 -23.79
C GLU A 557 -20.25 -15.79 -23.02
N ALA A 558 -18.91 -15.86 -22.88
CA ALA A 558 -18.26 -16.89 -22.09
C ALA A 558 -18.59 -16.75 -20.59
N LEU A 559 -18.67 -15.51 -20.09
CA LEU A 559 -19.09 -15.21 -18.72
C LEU A 559 -20.52 -15.65 -18.44
N GLU A 560 -21.45 -15.36 -19.35
CA GLU A 560 -22.84 -15.77 -19.24
C GLU A 560 -23.00 -17.30 -19.29
N CYS A 561 -22.21 -17.98 -20.13
CA CYS A 561 -22.11 -19.44 -20.14
C CYS A 561 -21.69 -19.98 -18.77
N MET A 562 -20.62 -19.46 -18.18
CA MET A 562 -20.12 -19.93 -16.89
C MET A 562 -21.12 -19.70 -15.74
N ASN A 563 -21.82 -18.56 -15.74
CA ASN A 563 -22.84 -18.25 -14.75
C ASN A 563 -24.10 -19.14 -14.86
N SER A 564 -24.37 -19.69 -16.04
CA SER A 564 -25.53 -20.55 -16.31
C SER A 564 -25.21 -22.06 -16.26
N ALA A 565 -23.96 -22.44 -16.02
CA ALA A 565 -23.54 -23.83 -16.02
C ALA A 565 -23.95 -24.58 -14.73
N GLU A 566 -24.93 -25.48 -14.83
CA GLU A 566 -25.44 -26.29 -13.71
C GLU A 566 -24.73 -27.65 -13.53
N THR A 567 -23.85 -28.01 -14.48
CA THR A 567 -23.14 -29.31 -14.46
C THR A 567 -21.66 -29.14 -14.73
N GLU A 568 -20.83 -30.04 -14.18
CA GLU A 568 -19.37 -30.03 -14.36
C GLU A 568 -18.95 -30.08 -15.84
N ALA A 569 -19.69 -30.84 -16.66
CA ALA A 569 -19.47 -30.91 -18.11
C ALA A 569 -19.82 -29.60 -18.82
N ALA A 570 -20.91 -28.93 -18.42
CA ALA A 570 -21.27 -27.62 -18.97
C ALA A 570 -20.27 -26.54 -18.55
N PHE A 571 -19.82 -26.58 -17.30
CA PHE A 571 -18.82 -25.64 -16.78
C PHE A 571 -17.47 -25.79 -17.51
N SER A 572 -17.02 -27.03 -17.75
CA SER A 572 -15.80 -27.27 -18.53
C SER A 572 -15.89 -26.73 -19.97
N ALA A 573 -17.06 -26.82 -20.62
CA ALA A 573 -17.25 -26.27 -21.95
C ALA A 573 -17.24 -24.72 -21.95
N CYS A 574 -17.84 -24.09 -20.95
CA CYS A 574 -17.81 -22.63 -20.80
C CYS A 574 -16.39 -22.11 -20.48
N ARG A 575 -15.60 -22.86 -19.71
CA ARG A 575 -14.18 -22.56 -19.50
C ARG A 575 -13.38 -22.54 -20.81
N GLU A 576 -13.59 -23.54 -21.68
CA GLU A 576 -12.95 -23.56 -22.99
C GLU A 576 -13.36 -22.37 -23.87
N GLN A 577 -14.62 -21.94 -23.78
CA GLN A 577 -15.13 -20.76 -24.47
C GLN A 577 -14.47 -19.47 -23.96
N MET A 578 -14.30 -19.33 -22.64
CA MET A 578 -13.59 -18.20 -22.04
C MET A 578 -12.14 -18.16 -22.53
N MET A 579 -11.45 -19.30 -22.49
CA MET A 579 -10.08 -19.38 -22.99
C MET A 579 -9.94 -19.01 -24.47
N ALA A 580 -10.87 -19.41 -25.30
CA ALA A 580 -10.90 -19.01 -26.70
C ALA A 580 -11.12 -17.50 -26.87
N ALA A 581 -12.00 -16.89 -26.07
CA ALA A 581 -12.26 -15.45 -26.09
C ALA A 581 -11.03 -14.64 -25.67
N LEU A 582 -10.37 -15.04 -24.59
CA LEU A 582 -9.15 -14.42 -24.08
C LEU A 582 -7.98 -14.55 -25.06
N THR A 583 -7.81 -15.74 -25.66
CA THR A 583 -6.81 -15.97 -26.71
C THR A 583 -7.06 -15.07 -27.93
N ALA A 584 -8.31 -14.92 -28.35
CA ALA A 584 -8.68 -14.05 -29.46
C ALA A 584 -8.44 -12.57 -29.13
N TYR A 585 -8.71 -12.15 -27.89
CA TYR A 585 -8.45 -10.80 -27.40
C TYR A 585 -6.94 -10.50 -27.40
N GLN A 586 -6.12 -11.36 -26.82
CA GLN A 586 -4.66 -11.23 -26.80
C GLN A 586 -4.09 -11.22 -28.23
N ALA A 587 -4.57 -12.09 -29.12
CA ALA A 587 -4.15 -12.10 -30.52
C ALA A 587 -4.48 -10.79 -31.24
N ALA A 588 -5.64 -10.18 -30.96
CA ALA A 588 -6.05 -8.92 -31.57
C ALA A 588 -5.23 -7.72 -31.04
N VAL A 589 -4.97 -7.68 -29.73
CA VAL A 589 -4.06 -6.69 -29.12
C VAL A 589 -2.67 -6.82 -29.72
N ASN A 590 -2.11 -8.03 -29.77
CA ASN A 590 -0.81 -8.28 -30.38
C ASN A 590 -0.78 -7.87 -31.85
N ALA A 591 -1.83 -8.20 -32.62
CA ALA A 591 -1.95 -7.77 -34.01
C ALA A 591 -1.93 -6.24 -34.14
N LEU A 592 -2.57 -5.49 -33.23
CA LEU A 592 -2.65 -4.03 -33.27
C LEU A 592 -1.27 -3.37 -33.17
N TYR A 593 -0.34 -3.93 -32.40
CA TYR A 593 1.02 -3.40 -32.26
C TYR A 593 2.02 -4.05 -33.21
N GLN A 594 1.92 -5.36 -33.45
CA GLN A 594 2.89 -6.12 -34.26
C GLN A 594 2.73 -5.87 -35.76
N ASN A 595 1.50 -5.66 -36.24
CA ASN A 595 1.24 -5.43 -37.66
C ASN A 595 1.44 -3.97 -38.09
N ALA A 596 1.84 -3.08 -37.17
CA ALA A 596 2.26 -1.75 -37.53
C ALA A 596 3.41 -1.82 -38.56
N PRO A 597 3.35 -1.06 -39.67
CA PRO A 597 4.35 -1.16 -40.74
C PRO A 597 5.72 -0.58 -40.37
N PHE A 598 5.78 0.28 -39.34
CA PHE A 598 6.98 0.91 -38.82
C PHE A 598 6.72 1.48 -37.41
N GLN A 599 7.79 1.85 -36.71
CA GLN A 599 7.71 2.52 -35.42
C GLN A 599 7.76 4.05 -35.56
N VAL A 600 6.92 4.74 -34.80
CA VAL A 600 6.96 6.18 -34.53
C VAL A 600 7.67 6.38 -33.20
N GLN A 601 8.81 7.07 -33.26
CA GLN A 601 9.66 7.37 -32.11
C GLN A 601 9.37 8.77 -31.59
N PHE A 602 9.10 8.88 -30.29
CA PHE A 602 8.92 10.17 -29.63
C PHE A 602 10.26 10.71 -29.11
N SER A 603 10.42 12.03 -29.10
CA SER A 603 11.58 12.72 -28.54
C SER A 603 11.20 14.07 -27.95
N GLY A 604 12.01 14.57 -27.02
CA GLY A 604 11.80 15.90 -26.43
C GLY A 604 11.85 17.00 -27.49
N ASN A 605 10.93 17.97 -27.40
CA ASN A 605 10.95 19.15 -28.25
C ASN A 605 11.88 20.23 -27.67
N GLN A 606 12.62 20.98 -28.50
CA GLN A 606 13.53 22.03 -28.00
C GLN A 606 12.80 23.18 -27.27
N GLN A 607 11.52 23.40 -27.59
CA GLN A 607 10.63 24.39 -26.98
C GLN A 607 9.75 23.78 -25.88
N GLN A 608 9.95 22.51 -25.52
CA GLN A 608 9.21 21.89 -24.42
C GLN A 608 9.42 22.66 -23.12
N LYS A 609 8.38 22.73 -22.30
CA LYS A 609 8.42 23.39 -21.01
C LYS A 609 9.02 22.49 -19.94
N TYR A 610 8.64 21.20 -19.95
CA TYR A 610 8.98 20.24 -18.90
C TYR A 610 9.79 19.05 -19.45
N GLY A 611 10.01 18.01 -18.66
CA GLY A 611 10.92 16.90 -18.92
C GLY A 611 10.43 15.91 -19.98
N PHE A 612 11.37 15.22 -20.60
CA PHE A 612 11.16 14.07 -21.48
C PHE A 612 12.22 13.05 -21.16
N ASP A 613 11.82 11.80 -20.95
CA ASP A 613 12.68 10.74 -20.42
C ASP A 613 12.48 9.45 -21.21
N THR A 614 13.56 8.72 -21.43
CA THR A 614 13.62 7.52 -22.26
C THR A 614 14.45 6.48 -21.56
N PHE A 615 14.06 5.23 -21.69
CA PHE A 615 14.85 4.10 -21.23
C PHE A 615 16.28 4.16 -21.79
N SER A 616 17.27 4.17 -20.90
CA SER A 616 18.70 4.30 -21.26
C SER A 616 19.60 3.25 -20.62
N HIS A 617 19.16 2.59 -19.54
CA HIS A 617 19.96 1.61 -18.79
C HIS A 617 19.08 0.44 -18.34
N GLU A 618 19.60 -0.79 -18.48
CA GLU A 618 18.89 -2.03 -18.10
C GLU A 618 18.49 -2.08 -16.62
N VAL A 619 19.27 -1.44 -15.73
CA VAL A 619 18.92 -1.37 -14.30
C VAL A 619 17.60 -0.63 -14.03
N HIS A 620 17.11 0.17 -14.98
CA HIS A 620 15.85 0.90 -14.85
C HIS A 620 14.69 0.18 -15.54
N ASN A 621 14.85 -1.08 -15.94
CA ASN A 621 13.83 -1.84 -16.69
C ASN A 621 12.44 -1.75 -16.05
N ASP A 622 12.36 -1.86 -14.73
CA ASP A 622 11.08 -1.88 -14.01
C ASP A 622 10.38 -0.50 -13.95
N HIS A 623 11.06 0.58 -14.37
CA HIS A 623 10.50 1.93 -14.40
C HIS A 623 9.93 2.33 -15.78
N TYR A 624 10.07 1.49 -16.81
CA TYR A 624 9.58 1.79 -18.15
C TYR A 624 8.69 0.67 -18.68
N THR A 625 7.79 1.04 -19.58
CA THR A 625 6.95 0.06 -20.28
C THR A 625 7.67 -0.47 -21.52
N HIS A 626 7.68 -1.80 -21.66
CA HIS A 626 8.33 -2.52 -22.75
C HIS A 626 7.28 -3.16 -23.67
N LEU A 627 7.22 -2.71 -24.92
CA LEU A 627 6.29 -3.20 -25.93
C LEU A 627 7.05 -3.81 -27.12
N SER A 628 6.34 -4.57 -27.96
CA SER A 628 6.81 -4.97 -29.29
C SER A 628 5.94 -4.26 -30.35
N ILE A 629 6.51 -3.29 -31.04
CA ILE A 629 5.82 -2.52 -32.10
C ILE A 629 6.51 -2.80 -33.42
N ALA A 630 5.74 -3.12 -34.46
CA ALA A 630 6.27 -3.52 -35.76
C ALA A 630 7.27 -4.70 -35.65
N ASN A 631 7.00 -5.64 -34.74
CA ASN A 631 7.86 -6.78 -34.41
C ASN A 631 9.28 -6.40 -33.94
N GLN A 632 9.44 -5.22 -33.35
CA GLN A 632 10.69 -4.74 -32.79
C GLN A 632 10.48 -4.23 -31.36
N PRO A 633 11.48 -4.35 -30.47
CA PRO A 633 11.41 -3.79 -29.14
C PRO A 633 11.08 -2.29 -29.18
N TYR A 634 10.21 -1.85 -28.29
CA TYR A 634 9.80 -0.47 -28.15
C TYR A 634 9.70 -0.11 -26.67
N HIS A 635 10.61 0.74 -26.21
CA HIS A 635 10.58 1.27 -24.85
C HIS A 635 9.72 2.54 -24.86
N VAL A 636 8.62 2.52 -24.12
CA VAL A 636 7.71 3.67 -24.07
C VAL A 636 8.37 4.80 -23.29
N PRO A 637 8.57 5.98 -23.91
CA PRO A 637 9.13 7.13 -23.23
C PRO A 637 8.09 7.83 -22.35
N TRP A 638 8.59 8.72 -21.51
CA TRP A 638 7.83 9.54 -20.59
C TRP A 638 7.97 11.03 -20.91
N LYS A 639 6.87 11.77 -20.77
CA LYS A 639 6.85 13.23 -20.83
C LYS A 639 6.18 13.76 -19.58
N SER A 640 6.85 14.64 -18.82
CA SER A 640 6.17 15.35 -17.76
C SER A 640 5.40 16.55 -18.32
N ALA A 641 4.29 16.89 -17.67
CA ALA A 641 3.48 18.05 -17.98
C ALA A 641 2.85 18.63 -16.70
N LEU A 642 2.55 19.92 -16.72
CA LEU A 642 1.71 20.52 -15.69
C LEU A 642 0.31 19.89 -15.73
N ALA A 643 -0.25 19.54 -14.58
CA ALA A 643 -1.60 19.03 -14.45
C ALA A 643 -2.61 19.98 -15.12
N SER A 644 -3.46 19.45 -15.99
CA SER A 644 -4.38 20.20 -16.86
C SER A 644 -3.72 21.25 -17.80
N GLY A 645 -2.39 21.28 -17.90
CA GLY A 645 -1.62 22.16 -18.78
C GLY A 645 -1.25 21.48 -20.11
N THR A 646 -0.68 22.25 -21.04
CA THR A 646 -0.19 21.72 -22.32
C THR A 646 1.31 21.87 -22.50
N ASP A 647 1.93 20.88 -23.12
CA ASP A 647 3.33 20.88 -23.53
C ASP A 647 3.49 20.23 -24.92
N TRP A 648 4.73 20.16 -25.41
CA TRP A 648 5.04 19.64 -26.73
C TRP A 648 6.02 18.47 -26.68
N VAL A 649 5.82 17.53 -27.60
CA VAL A 649 6.72 16.41 -27.88
C VAL A 649 6.93 16.31 -29.39
N ASN A 650 8.08 15.82 -29.82
CA ASN A 650 8.32 15.50 -31.20
C ASN A 650 8.06 14.02 -31.47
N ALA A 651 7.61 13.71 -32.67
CA ALA A 651 7.43 12.37 -33.18
C ALA A 651 8.03 12.27 -34.58
N GLN A 652 8.68 11.14 -34.87
CA GLN A 652 9.28 10.88 -36.18
C GLN A 652 9.24 9.38 -36.51
N ALA A 653 9.27 9.05 -37.79
CA ALA A 653 9.34 7.67 -38.26
C ALA A 653 10.27 7.56 -39.47
N SER A 654 10.93 6.41 -39.63
CA SER A 654 11.84 6.15 -40.75
C SER A 654 11.16 6.24 -42.12
N SER A 655 9.88 5.88 -42.20
CA SER A 655 9.05 5.93 -43.41
C SER A 655 8.29 7.25 -43.58
N GLY A 656 8.49 8.23 -42.69
CA GLY A 656 7.68 9.44 -42.59
C GLY A 656 6.36 9.23 -41.84
N LEU A 657 5.60 10.31 -41.63
CA LEU A 657 4.39 10.32 -40.79
C LEU A 657 3.07 10.34 -41.59
N THR A 658 3.14 9.98 -42.88
CA THR A 658 1.95 9.83 -43.72
C THR A 658 1.04 8.74 -43.15
N GLY A 659 -0.26 8.99 -43.05
CA GLY A 659 -1.21 8.03 -42.49
C GLY A 659 -1.18 7.91 -40.96
N ILE A 660 -0.31 8.66 -40.27
CA ILE A 660 -0.27 8.71 -38.80
C ILE A 660 -1.28 9.74 -38.28
N SER A 661 -1.98 9.41 -37.21
CA SER A 661 -2.74 10.36 -36.39
C SER A 661 -2.39 10.17 -34.91
N PHE A 662 -2.23 11.24 -34.16
CA PHE A 662 -1.95 11.18 -32.72
C PHE A 662 -3.24 11.33 -31.95
N VAL A 663 -3.50 10.42 -31.02
CA VAL A 663 -4.71 10.46 -30.19
C VAL A 663 -4.36 10.16 -28.74
N ASN A 664 -5.19 10.64 -27.82
CA ASN A 664 -5.11 10.22 -26.41
C ASN A 664 -5.89 8.92 -26.16
N LYS A 665 -5.86 8.42 -24.92
CA LYS A 665 -6.62 7.23 -24.48
C LYS A 665 -8.13 7.27 -24.79
N ASN A 666 -8.73 8.46 -24.82
CA ASN A 666 -10.15 8.66 -25.16
C ASN A 666 -10.40 8.78 -26.68
N ARG A 667 -9.43 8.42 -27.51
CA ARG A 667 -9.45 8.56 -28.98
C ARG A 667 -9.59 10.01 -29.48
N ALA A 668 -9.37 10.99 -28.62
CA ALA A 668 -9.41 12.40 -29.02
C ALA A 668 -8.15 12.76 -29.80
N LEU A 669 -8.33 13.38 -30.96
CA LEU A 669 -7.22 13.79 -31.84
C LEU A 669 -6.38 14.88 -31.18
N LEU A 670 -5.07 14.65 -31.13
CA LEU A 670 -4.10 15.62 -30.62
C LEU A 670 -3.62 16.54 -31.74
N PRO A 671 -3.55 17.87 -31.50
CA PRO A 671 -3.03 18.81 -32.48
C PRO A 671 -1.56 18.52 -32.81
N ARG A 672 -1.21 18.61 -34.11
CA ARG A 672 0.19 18.52 -34.56
C ARG A 672 0.56 19.57 -35.58
N THR A 673 1.85 19.87 -35.67
CA THR A 673 2.46 20.65 -36.74
C THR A 673 3.65 19.90 -37.32
N ASP A 674 3.68 19.70 -38.63
CA ASP A 674 4.71 18.93 -39.31
C ASP A 674 5.78 19.84 -39.92
N SER A 675 7.06 19.55 -39.68
CA SER A 675 8.20 20.28 -40.25
C SER A 675 9.36 19.33 -40.51
N SER A 676 9.87 19.30 -41.74
CA SER A 676 11.03 18.50 -42.15
C SER A 676 10.99 17.02 -41.74
N GLY A 677 9.81 16.39 -41.77
CA GLY A 677 9.62 14.98 -41.41
C GLY A 677 9.45 14.70 -39.91
N VAL A 678 9.41 15.74 -39.07
CA VAL A 678 9.12 15.65 -37.63
C VAL A 678 7.75 16.28 -37.38
N ALA A 679 6.89 15.58 -36.63
CA ALA A 679 5.65 16.14 -36.10
C ALA A 679 5.89 16.67 -34.68
N THR A 680 5.56 17.93 -34.44
CA THR A 680 5.41 18.45 -33.07
C THR A 680 3.98 18.26 -32.63
N VAL A 681 3.76 17.42 -31.61
CA VAL A 681 2.46 17.06 -31.08
C VAL A 681 2.21 17.85 -29.79
N THR A 682 1.03 18.44 -29.67
CA THR A 682 0.59 19.11 -28.44
C THR A 682 -0.05 18.06 -27.53
N VAL A 683 0.50 17.90 -26.33
CA VAL A 683 0.02 16.97 -25.31
C VAL A 683 -0.55 17.75 -24.13
N THR A 684 -1.51 17.15 -23.43
CA THR A 684 -2.16 17.74 -22.26
C THR A 684 -1.87 16.88 -21.04
N GLY A 685 -1.41 17.50 -19.95
CA GLY A 685 -1.28 16.83 -18.66
C GLY A 685 -2.66 16.47 -18.12
N GLY A 686 -2.80 15.25 -17.62
CA GLY A 686 -4.01 14.79 -16.93
C GLY A 686 -4.19 15.41 -15.55
N THR A 687 -4.87 14.68 -14.68
CA THR A 687 -4.94 14.97 -13.24
C THR A 687 -3.67 14.49 -12.55
N TYR A 688 -3.22 15.22 -11.53
CA TYR A 688 -2.17 14.74 -10.64
C TYR A 688 -2.72 13.55 -9.83
N ASP A 689 -1.86 12.57 -9.54
CA ASP A 689 -2.20 11.36 -8.77
C ASP A 689 -3.29 10.48 -9.40
N GLY A 690 -3.48 10.62 -10.72
CA GLY A 690 -4.34 9.75 -11.51
C GLY A 690 -3.53 8.93 -12.51
N PRO A 691 -4.17 7.95 -13.19
CA PRO A 691 -3.49 7.10 -14.16
C PRO A 691 -2.85 7.95 -15.26
N ALA A 692 -1.63 7.58 -15.64
CA ALA A 692 -0.84 8.34 -16.59
C ALA A 692 -1.60 8.58 -17.90
N GLY A 693 -1.34 9.74 -18.50
CA GLY A 693 -1.89 10.04 -19.81
C GLY A 693 -1.19 9.19 -20.87
N VAL A 694 -1.93 8.60 -21.81
CA VAL A 694 -1.33 7.85 -22.91
C VAL A 694 -1.59 8.55 -24.24
N VAL A 695 -0.54 8.69 -25.05
CA VAL A 695 -0.58 9.16 -26.43
C VAL A 695 -0.26 8.02 -27.37
N TYR A 696 -1.16 7.74 -28.29
CA TYR A 696 -0.98 6.73 -29.34
C TYR A 696 -0.71 7.39 -30.69
N ALA A 697 0.32 6.91 -31.40
CA ALA A 697 0.54 7.20 -32.80
C ALA A 697 -0.13 6.11 -33.64
N LEU A 698 -1.33 6.39 -34.16
CA LEU A 698 -2.10 5.43 -34.94
C LEU A 698 -1.75 5.52 -36.41
N HIS A 699 -1.37 4.40 -37.01
CA HIS A 699 -1.29 4.23 -38.45
C HIS A 699 -2.63 3.71 -38.99
N ARG A 700 -3.19 4.39 -40.00
CA ARG A 700 -4.35 3.88 -40.74
C ARG A 700 -3.92 3.41 -42.13
N GLY A 701 -4.27 2.17 -42.47
CA GLY A 701 -4.11 1.62 -43.81
C GLY A 701 -5.01 2.31 -44.86
N GLU A 702 -4.94 1.84 -46.11
CA GLU A 702 -5.79 2.38 -47.21
C GLU A 702 -7.29 2.18 -46.93
N ASP A 703 -7.66 1.11 -46.23
CA ASP A 703 -8.99 0.88 -45.68
C ASP A 703 -9.05 1.38 -44.22
N SER A 704 -9.96 2.31 -43.92
CA SER A 704 -10.03 3.01 -42.62
C SER A 704 -10.36 2.13 -41.40
N THR A 705 -10.59 0.83 -41.62
CA THR A 705 -10.83 -0.20 -40.59
C THR A 705 -9.56 -0.91 -40.16
N ASP A 706 -8.45 -0.76 -40.89
CA ASP A 706 -7.15 -1.33 -40.55
C ASP A 706 -6.32 -0.28 -39.80
N ILE A 707 -6.41 -0.31 -38.47
CA ILE A 707 -5.72 0.60 -37.55
C ILE A 707 -4.63 -0.19 -36.86
N HIS A 708 -3.42 0.37 -36.78
CA HIS A 708 -2.30 -0.19 -36.02
C HIS A 708 -1.70 0.88 -35.10
N ILE A 709 -1.19 0.49 -33.95
CA ILE A 709 -0.44 1.38 -33.06
C ILE A 709 1.02 1.35 -33.47
N ALA A 710 1.50 2.44 -34.06
CA ALA A 710 2.88 2.58 -34.53
C ALA A 710 3.80 3.20 -33.46
N GLY A 711 3.27 3.73 -32.36
CA GLY A 711 4.08 4.27 -31.27
C GLY A 711 3.22 4.68 -30.08
N GLN A 712 3.83 4.76 -28.90
CA GLN A 712 3.17 5.10 -27.65
C GLN A 712 4.06 6.03 -26.82
N LEU A 713 3.44 6.93 -26.05
CA LEU A 713 4.11 7.86 -25.13
C LEU A 713 3.26 8.00 -23.87
N HIS A 714 3.91 7.98 -22.71
CA HIS A 714 3.28 8.25 -21.42
C HIS A 714 3.46 9.70 -20.99
N ILE A 715 2.42 10.26 -20.37
CA ILE A 715 2.35 11.64 -19.89
C ILE A 715 2.14 11.62 -18.38
N ALA A 716 3.18 11.98 -17.63
CA ALA A 716 3.12 12.18 -16.19
C ALA A 716 2.66 13.61 -15.89
N ALA A 717 1.57 13.76 -15.14
CA ALA A 717 0.99 15.07 -14.83
C ALA A 717 1.31 15.45 -13.38
N TYR A 718 1.95 16.61 -13.18
CA TYR A 718 2.31 17.09 -11.84
C TYR A 718 1.80 18.51 -11.59
N PRO A 719 1.45 18.90 -10.35
CA PRO A 719 1.21 20.28 -9.99
C PRO A 719 2.51 21.08 -10.05
N GLU A 720 2.42 22.41 -10.21
CA GLU A 720 3.61 23.25 -10.12
C GLU A 720 4.10 23.28 -8.66
N LYS A 721 5.27 22.69 -8.40
CA LYS A 721 5.91 22.68 -7.07
C LYS A 721 6.90 23.83 -6.96
N ARG A 722 6.74 24.71 -5.97
CA ARG A 722 7.64 25.85 -5.75
C ARG A 722 8.88 25.42 -4.96
N LEU A 723 10.04 25.94 -5.34
CA LEU A 723 11.30 25.74 -4.62
C LEU A 723 11.98 27.10 -4.38
N ASN A 724 11.94 27.61 -3.15
CA ASN A 724 12.57 28.89 -2.82
C ASN A 724 14.04 28.68 -2.49
N ILE A 725 14.94 29.40 -3.19
CA ILE A 725 16.38 29.25 -3.06
C ILE A 725 17.01 30.63 -2.82
N VAL A 726 17.87 30.72 -1.83
CA VAL A 726 18.72 31.88 -1.57
C VAL A 726 20.17 31.47 -1.76
N LEU A 727 20.83 32.04 -2.78
CA LEU A 727 22.27 31.89 -2.96
C LEU A 727 23.00 32.94 -2.12
N ILE A 728 23.95 32.51 -1.31
CA ILE A 728 24.66 33.33 -0.32
C ILE A 728 26.16 33.28 -0.61
N PRO A 729 26.71 34.25 -1.35
CA PRO A 729 28.16 34.37 -1.49
C PRO A 729 28.82 34.78 -0.17
N VAL A 730 29.82 34.01 0.25
CA VAL A 730 30.56 34.21 1.51
C VAL A 730 31.90 34.92 1.25
N ASN A 731 32.26 35.91 2.07
CA ASN A 731 33.58 36.56 2.08
C ASN A 731 34.06 37.08 0.71
N GLY A 732 33.15 37.69 -0.06
CA GLY A 732 33.49 38.29 -1.35
C GLY A 732 33.46 37.33 -2.56
N ALA A 733 33.00 36.09 -2.36
CA ALA A 733 32.61 35.22 -3.47
C ALA A 733 31.51 35.85 -4.35
N THR A 734 31.37 35.38 -5.58
CA THR A 734 30.35 35.84 -6.53
C THR A 734 29.61 34.65 -7.13
N ALA A 735 28.28 34.73 -7.17
CA ALA A 735 27.47 33.77 -7.92
C ALA A 735 27.80 33.83 -9.42
N PRO A 736 27.99 32.70 -10.10
CA PRO A 736 28.22 32.67 -11.55
C PRO A 736 27.05 33.25 -12.34
N GLU A 737 27.35 33.89 -13.46
CA GLU A 737 26.34 34.42 -14.38
C GLU A 737 25.47 33.27 -14.94
N GLY A 738 24.16 33.50 -15.08
CA GLY A 738 23.21 32.52 -15.64
C GLY A 738 22.84 31.36 -14.70
N VAL A 739 23.34 31.31 -13.46
CA VAL A 739 23.05 30.22 -12.50
C VAL A 739 21.55 30.03 -12.25
N ALA A 740 20.79 31.11 -12.13
CA ALA A 740 19.35 31.06 -11.88
C ALA A 740 18.58 30.41 -13.06
N ASP A 741 18.93 30.75 -14.30
CA ASP A 741 18.29 30.19 -15.49
C ASP A 741 18.67 28.73 -15.69
N ALA A 742 19.91 28.35 -15.38
CA ALA A 742 20.35 26.97 -15.37
C ALA A 742 19.57 26.12 -14.34
N LEU A 743 19.41 26.60 -13.11
CA LEU A 743 18.62 25.91 -12.07
C LEU A 743 17.16 25.72 -12.47
N LYS A 744 16.53 26.76 -13.04
CA LYS A 744 15.17 26.67 -13.59
C LYS A 744 15.08 25.63 -14.70
N ASN A 745 16.06 25.56 -15.59
CA ASN A 745 16.09 24.59 -16.67
C ASN A 745 16.28 23.15 -16.20
N ILE A 746 17.03 22.92 -15.11
CA ILE A 746 17.22 21.58 -14.54
C ILE A 746 15.91 21.10 -13.89
N PHE A 747 15.35 21.90 -12.98
CA PHE A 747 14.21 21.47 -12.16
C PHE A 747 12.85 21.53 -12.87
N LYS A 748 12.70 22.34 -13.94
CA LYS A 748 11.46 22.32 -14.74
C LYS A 748 11.18 20.95 -15.36
N GLN A 749 12.19 20.08 -15.49
CA GLN A 749 11.99 18.70 -15.95
C GLN A 749 10.93 17.96 -15.11
N ALA A 750 10.87 18.26 -13.81
CA ALA A 750 9.91 17.69 -12.87
C ALA A 750 8.79 18.68 -12.52
N VAL A 751 8.44 19.66 -13.37
CA VAL A 751 7.38 20.66 -13.09
C VAL A 751 7.62 21.45 -11.79
N VAL A 752 8.89 21.58 -11.40
CA VAL A 752 9.30 22.44 -10.29
C VAL A 752 9.58 23.84 -10.82
N ARG A 753 9.14 24.84 -10.06
CA ARG A 753 9.42 26.26 -10.28
C ARG A 753 10.36 26.79 -9.20
N PRO A 754 11.67 26.89 -9.49
CA PRO A 754 12.62 27.54 -8.60
C PRO A 754 12.43 29.06 -8.57
N GLU A 755 12.33 29.63 -7.37
CA GLU A 755 12.37 31.05 -7.08
C GLU A 755 13.74 31.36 -6.45
N ILE A 756 14.67 31.91 -7.25
CA ILE A 756 16.05 32.14 -6.82
C ILE A 756 16.27 33.61 -6.48
N SER A 757 16.79 33.86 -5.29
CA SER A 757 17.35 35.15 -4.89
C SER A 757 18.84 35.04 -4.60
N ILE A 758 19.61 36.10 -4.88
CA ILE A 758 21.04 36.15 -4.61
C ILE A 758 21.27 37.26 -3.59
N ARG A 759 21.78 36.91 -2.41
CA ARG A 759 22.08 37.90 -1.37
C ARG A 759 23.42 38.57 -1.65
N SER A 760 23.51 39.88 -1.48
CA SER A 760 24.80 40.58 -1.47
C SER A 760 25.39 40.61 -0.06
N GLY A 761 26.66 40.23 0.09
CA GLY A 761 27.49 40.71 1.20
C GLY A 761 27.37 39.98 2.54
N PHE A 762 27.24 38.64 2.55
CA PHE A 762 27.50 37.89 3.79
C PHE A 762 29.01 37.87 4.08
N GLN A 763 29.41 38.53 5.17
CA GLN A 763 30.79 38.63 5.61
C GLN A 763 30.95 37.92 6.94
N LEU A 764 31.88 36.99 6.99
CA LEU A 764 32.31 36.27 8.18
C LEU A 764 33.84 36.36 8.26
N PRO A 765 34.41 37.47 8.76
CA PRO A 765 35.85 37.72 8.73
C PRO A 765 36.69 36.67 9.46
N GLU A 766 36.10 35.95 10.41
CA GLU A 766 36.75 34.86 11.16
C GLU A 766 36.91 33.58 10.31
N PHE A 767 36.18 33.46 9.20
CA PHE A 767 36.32 32.34 8.26
C PHE A 767 37.41 32.66 7.23
N ASN A 768 38.44 31.81 7.18
CA ASN A 768 39.64 32.00 6.34
C ASN A 768 39.41 31.77 4.83
N GLY A 769 38.18 31.41 4.41
CA GLY A 769 37.82 31.17 3.01
C GLY A 769 38.04 29.74 2.52
N ILE A 770 38.56 28.83 3.35
CA ILE A 770 38.74 27.41 3.05
C ILE A 770 37.95 26.61 4.08
N LEU A 771 36.88 25.94 3.64
CA LEU A 771 36.17 25.00 4.49
C LEU A 771 37.04 23.78 4.77
N SER A 772 37.10 23.35 6.04
CA SER A 772 37.57 22.00 6.36
C SER A 772 36.71 20.98 5.61
N ASP A 773 37.27 19.79 5.36
CA ASP A 773 36.56 18.76 4.61
C ASP A 773 35.22 18.45 5.26
N ALA A 774 34.19 18.25 4.43
CA ALA A 774 32.88 17.91 4.98
C ALA A 774 32.93 16.48 5.52
N PRO A 775 32.20 16.17 6.60
CA PRO A 775 32.26 14.84 7.19
C PRO A 775 31.78 13.82 6.16
N SER A 776 32.47 12.69 6.11
CA SER A 776 32.04 11.50 5.40
C SER A 776 31.49 10.51 6.45
N GLY A 777 30.45 9.76 6.10
CA GLY A 777 29.85 8.69 6.89
C GLY A 777 28.33 8.77 6.99
N LEU A 778 27.75 7.67 7.48
CA LEU A 778 26.34 7.36 7.79
C LEU A 778 25.50 8.48 8.45
N PHE A 779 26.15 9.52 8.97
CA PHE A 779 25.55 10.65 9.70
C PHE A 779 26.23 11.98 9.34
N ALA A 780 26.68 12.16 8.10
CA ALA A 780 27.38 13.35 7.65
C ALA A 780 26.59 14.62 8.00
N SER A 781 26.98 15.27 9.10
CA SER A 781 26.41 16.52 9.59
C SER A 781 27.31 17.67 9.15
N TYR A 782 26.84 18.90 9.26
CA TYR A 782 27.69 20.07 8.99
C TYR A 782 28.94 20.03 9.87
N ASN A 783 30.14 20.20 9.31
CA ASN A 783 31.37 20.32 10.10
C ASN A 783 31.40 21.63 10.91
N ALA A 784 32.45 21.83 11.71
CA ALA A 784 32.57 23.00 12.59
C ALA A 784 32.50 24.33 11.83
N ASP A 785 33.13 24.42 10.66
CA ASP A 785 33.17 25.63 9.85
C ASP A 785 31.80 25.91 9.19
N MET A 786 31.16 24.88 8.64
CA MET A 786 29.80 24.96 8.09
C MET A 786 28.79 25.42 9.14
N ARG A 787 28.85 24.86 10.36
CA ARG A 787 28.01 25.31 11.50
C ARG A 787 28.32 26.73 11.93
N ALA A 788 29.56 27.21 11.77
CA ALA A 788 29.91 28.60 12.07
C ALA A 788 29.31 29.55 11.04
N ILE A 789 29.35 29.19 9.75
CA ILE A 789 28.73 29.96 8.65
C ILE A 789 27.21 30.01 8.83
N ILE A 790 26.56 28.87 9.05
CA ILE A 790 25.10 28.81 9.27
C ILE A 790 24.71 29.70 10.44
N ARG A 791 25.32 29.52 11.62
CA ARG A 791 25.02 30.36 12.80
C ARG A 791 25.29 31.84 12.57
N GLY A 792 26.36 32.18 11.85
CA GLY A 792 26.65 33.57 11.50
C GLY A 792 25.59 34.19 10.59
N PHE A 793 25.04 33.40 9.66
CA PHE A 793 23.97 33.84 8.78
C PHE A 793 22.63 34.01 9.52
N GLU A 794 22.30 33.05 10.39
CA GLU A 794 21.07 33.06 11.22
C GLU A 794 21.00 34.26 12.18
N GLN A 795 22.15 34.85 12.56
CA GLN A 795 22.19 36.06 13.38
C GLN A 795 21.79 37.34 12.63
N ILE A 796 21.82 37.32 11.30
CA ILE A 796 21.61 38.51 10.45
C ILE A 796 20.48 38.33 9.44
N SER A 797 19.74 37.23 9.53
CA SER A 797 18.62 36.87 8.65
C SER A 797 17.60 36.09 9.44
N ASP A 798 16.33 36.41 9.23
CA ASP A 798 15.26 35.51 9.65
C ASP A 798 15.24 34.34 8.67
N ASN A 799 15.31 33.10 9.20
CA ASN A 799 15.16 31.90 8.39
C ASN A 799 13.68 31.75 8.00
N GLU A 800 13.42 31.63 6.71
CA GLU A 800 12.07 31.42 6.20
C GLU A 800 11.72 29.92 6.23
N PRO A 801 10.50 29.54 6.66
CA PRO A 801 10.11 28.15 6.87
C PRO A 801 10.25 27.23 5.65
N ASP A 802 10.24 27.75 4.42
CA ASP A 802 10.23 26.95 3.18
C ASP A 802 11.31 27.40 2.17
N THR A 803 12.47 27.82 2.69
CA THR A 803 13.57 28.37 1.88
C THR A 803 14.85 27.56 2.08
N TYR A 804 15.53 27.25 0.97
CA TYR A 804 16.82 26.57 0.93
C TYR A 804 17.94 27.59 0.72
N TYR A 805 18.98 27.48 1.54
CA TYR A 805 20.09 28.42 1.60
C TYR A 805 21.37 27.76 1.10
N ILE A 806 21.93 28.23 0.00
CA ILE A 806 23.13 27.67 -0.60
C ILE A 806 24.29 28.66 -0.44
N PHE A 807 25.26 28.30 0.40
CA PHE A 807 26.45 29.09 0.65
C PHE A 807 27.48 28.85 -0.46
N LEU A 808 27.81 29.90 -1.20
CA LEU A 808 28.88 29.88 -2.20
C LEU A 808 30.17 30.32 -1.52
N VAL A 809 31.07 29.36 -1.28
CA VAL A 809 32.35 29.60 -0.62
C VAL A 809 33.51 29.52 -1.63
N PRO A 810 34.63 30.20 -1.36
CA PRO A 810 35.77 30.15 -2.27
C PRO A 810 36.34 28.74 -2.46
N GLY A 811 36.59 27.96 -1.40
CA GLY A 811 37.15 26.61 -1.55
C GLY A 811 36.98 25.69 -0.34
N CYS A 812 37.41 24.44 -0.52
CA CYS A 812 37.45 23.37 0.48
C CYS A 812 38.87 22.80 0.59
N SER A 813 39.21 22.17 1.71
CA SER A 813 40.47 21.41 1.83
C SER A 813 40.53 20.19 0.92
N SER A 814 39.38 19.61 0.54
CA SER A 814 39.29 18.57 -0.48
C SER A 814 39.13 19.22 -1.87
N PRO A 815 40.12 19.06 -2.78
CA PRO A 815 40.09 19.72 -4.09
C PRO A 815 39.18 19.03 -5.12
N SER A 816 38.77 17.77 -4.88
CA SER A 816 37.88 17.00 -5.76
C SER A 816 36.40 17.28 -5.49
N ARG A 817 36.06 17.70 -4.26
CA ARG A 817 34.67 17.90 -3.84
C ARG A 817 34.10 19.20 -4.38
N LEU A 818 32.90 19.14 -4.97
CA LEU A 818 32.29 20.31 -5.64
C LEU A 818 31.22 21.00 -4.78
N GLY A 819 30.52 20.23 -3.94
CA GLY A 819 29.49 20.72 -3.04
C GLY A 819 29.27 19.75 -1.88
N PHE A 820 28.38 20.16 -0.98
CA PHE A 820 27.88 19.31 0.10
C PHE A 820 26.55 19.85 0.64
N MET A 821 25.55 18.98 0.69
CA MET A 821 24.28 19.24 1.33
C MET A 821 23.70 17.93 1.88
N PRO A 822 23.61 17.78 3.22
CA PRO A 822 23.03 16.57 3.78
C PRO A 822 21.56 16.44 3.36
N ARG A 823 21.12 15.20 3.15
CA ARG A 823 19.74 14.91 2.71
C ARG A 823 18.71 15.47 3.68
N GLY A 824 17.63 16.04 3.14
CA GLY A 824 16.56 16.65 3.94
C GLY A 824 16.95 17.94 4.69
N ARG A 825 18.16 18.48 4.49
CA ARG A 825 18.57 19.73 5.15
C ARG A 825 18.37 20.93 4.24
N LYS A 826 18.23 22.12 4.86
CA LYS A 826 17.96 23.38 4.18
C LYS A 826 19.20 24.19 3.82
N HIS A 827 20.38 23.81 4.35
CA HIS A 827 21.62 24.53 4.08
C HIS A 827 22.58 23.67 3.25
N GLY A 828 23.07 24.20 2.14
CA GLY A 828 24.06 23.54 1.28
C GLY A 828 25.29 24.43 1.07
N PHE A 829 26.41 23.82 0.68
CA PHE A 829 27.67 24.49 0.42
C PHE A 829 28.19 24.12 -0.96
N VAL A 830 28.67 25.11 -1.72
CA VAL A 830 29.27 24.89 -3.05
C VAL A 830 30.63 25.58 -3.11
N PHE A 831 31.65 24.83 -3.55
CA PHE A 831 33.06 25.24 -3.50
C PHE A 831 33.54 25.79 -4.85
N LEU A 832 33.46 27.11 -5.05
CA LEU A 832 33.62 27.75 -6.36
C LEU A 832 34.98 27.48 -7.04
N ASN A 833 36.08 27.46 -6.29
CA ASN A 833 37.42 27.26 -6.86
C ASN A 833 37.69 25.81 -7.27
N ASN A 834 36.84 24.87 -6.83
CA ASN A 834 36.98 23.45 -7.16
C ASN A 834 36.33 23.12 -8.51
N HIS A 835 35.59 24.06 -9.12
CA HIS A 835 35.02 23.93 -10.47
C HIS A 835 36.01 24.38 -11.54
N THR A 836 36.76 23.43 -12.09
CA THR A 836 37.70 23.63 -13.20
C THR A 836 37.12 23.15 -14.54
N SER A 837 37.83 23.44 -15.65
CA SER A 837 37.41 23.02 -16.98
C SER A 837 37.24 21.50 -17.09
N GLY A 838 36.02 21.04 -17.37
CA GLY A 838 35.68 19.62 -17.54
C GLY A 838 34.90 19.00 -16.37
N GLN A 839 34.73 19.71 -15.25
CA GLN A 839 33.83 19.31 -14.16
C GLN A 839 32.39 19.83 -14.38
N ALA A 840 31.47 19.38 -13.52
CA ALA A 840 30.09 19.89 -13.51
C ALA A 840 30.08 21.42 -13.36
N SER A 841 29.13 22.11 -13.99
CA SER A 841 28.98 23.56 -13.75
C SER A 841 28.53 23.82 -12.30
N VAL A 842 28.85 24.99 -11.76
CA VAL A 842 28.38 25.41 -10.42
C VAL A 842 26.87 25.28 -10.29
N ALA A 843 26.11 25.64 -11.34
CA ALA A 843 24.66 25.51 -11.35
C ALA A 843 24.20 24.05 -11.25
N ARG A 844 24.89 23.13 -11.94
CA ARG A 844 24.65 21.69 -11.84
C ARG A 844 24.92 21.19 -10.43
N THR A 845 26.04 21.58 -9.82
CA THR A 845 26.38 21.20 -8.46
C THR A 845 25.33 21.71 -7.48
N ILE A 846 24.91 22.98 -7.57
CA ILE A 846 23.83 23.51 -6.73
C ILE A 846 22.54 22.68 -6.90
N ALA A 847 22.18 22.29 -8.13
CA ALA A 847 21.01 21.45 -8.35
C ALA A 847 21.15 20.04 -7.76
N HIS A 848 22.34 19.44 -7.83
CA HIS A 848 22.65 18.15 -7.20
C HIS A 848 22.52 18.22 -5.67
N GLU A 849 23.12 19.24 -5.05
CA GLU A 849 23.00 19.47 -3.61
C GLU A 849 21.53 19.68 -3.18
N LEU A 850 20.79 20.49 -3.94
CA LEU A 850 19.37 20.73 -3.70
C LEU A 850 18.53 19.47 -3.87
N ALA A 851 18.90 18.56 -4.76
CA ALA A 851 18.18 17.30 -4.93
C ALA A 851 18.32 16.39 -3.70
N HIS A 852 19.51 16.36 -3.06
CA HIS A 852 19.69 15.73 -1.75
C HIS A 852 18.85 16.44 -0.68
N GLY A 853 19.03 17.75 -0.52
CA GLY A 853 18.46 18.49 0.61
C GLY A 853 16.94 18.74 0.53
N ALA A 854 16.42 19.02 -0.67
CA ALA A 854 15.00 19.34 -0.85
C ALA A 854 14.13 18.12 -1.17
N TYR A 855 14.69 17.09 -1.80
CA TYR A 855 13.92 15.97 -2.35
C TYR A 855 14.44 14.59 -1.93
N TYR A 856 15.45 14.52 -1.06
CA TYR A 856 15.97 13.26 -0.51
C TYR A 856 16.48 12.28 -1.58
N LEU A 857 16.77 12.75 -2.80
CA LEU A 857 17.27 11.89 -3.86
C LEU A 857 18.63 11.32 -3.46
N ARG A 858 18.89 10.06 -3.79
CA ARG A 858 20.18 9.41 -3.57
C ARG A 858 20.95 9.34 -4.88
N HIS A 859 22.24 8.99 -4.81
CA HIS A 859 23.00 8.77 -6.04
C HIS A 859 22.46 7.56 -6.81
N THR A 860 22.44 7.64 -8.13
CA THR A 860 21.88 6.56 -8.97
C THR A 860 22.66 5.26 -8.83
N PHE A 861 23.98 5.31 -8.69
CA PHE A 861 24.82 4.11 -8.51
C PHE A 861 24.69 3.48 -7.11
N GLU A 862 24.26 4.23 -6.10
CA GLU A 862 23.90 3.69 -4.78
C GLU A 862 22.55 2.97 -4.84
N GLN A 863 21.58 3.54 -5.58
CA GLN A 863 20.26 2.96 -5.77
C GLN A 863 20.29 1.73 -6.68
N PHE A 864 21.17 1.72 -7.68
CA PHE A 864 21.26 0.69 -8.70
C PHE A 864 22.69 0.15 -8.80
N PRO A 865 23.02 -0.96 -8.09
CA PRO A 865 24.37 -1.53 -8.06
C PRO A 865 24.97 -1.94 -9.42
N GLY A 866 24.18 -1.95 -10.49
CA GLY A 866 24.64 -2.16 -11.87
C GLY A 866 25.17 -0.90 -12.57
N LEU A 867 25.06 0.28 -11.96
CA LEU A 867 25.61 1.53 -12.46
C LEU A 867 26.93 1.85 -11.75
N SER A 868 27.91 2.34 -12.50
CA SER A 868 29.15 2.86 -11.93
C SER A 868 29.05 4.36 -11.72
N ALA A 869 29.67 4.88 -10.67
CA ALA A 869 29.79 6.33 -10.48
C ALA A 869 30.47 6.99 -11.68
N GLY A 870 29.89 8.10 -12.16
CA GLY A 870 30.31 8.85 -13.33
C GLY A 870 29.87 8.29 -14.68
N SER A 871 28.98 7.28 -14.72
CA SER A 871 28.64 6.56 -15.97
C SER A 871 27.38 7.06 -16.69
N THR A 872 26.52 7.83 -16.02
CA THR A 872 25.23 8.28 -16.56
C THR A 872 25.17 9.80 -16.72
N HIS A 873 24.15 10.29 -17.43
CA HIS A 873 23.89 11.73 -17.54
C HIS A 873 22.93 12.24 -16.45
N ASN A 874 22.70 11.45 -15.39
CA ASN A 874 21.74 11.77 -14.35
C ASN A 874 22.20 12.92 -13.44
N LEU A 875 21.26 13.71 -12.92
CA LEU A 875 21.53 14.78 -11.97
C LEU A 875 22.26 14.26 -10.72
N MET A 876 21.91 13.06 -10.25
CA MET A 876 22.44 12.40 -9.07
C MET A 876 23.63 11.46 -9.35
N ASP A 877 24.34 11.69 -10.46
CA ASP A 877 25.59 11.01 -10.78
C ASP A 877 26.78 12.01 -10.69
N TYR A 878 28.01 11.53 -10.56
CA TYR A 878 29.22 12.36 -10.54
C TYR A 878 29.64 12.89 -11.92
N ALA A 879 29.01 12.41 -13.00
CA ALA A 879 29.21 12.95 -14.35
C ALA A 879 28.62 14.36 -14.52
N VAL A 880 28.77 14.96 -15.70
CA VAL A 880 28.34 16.35 -15.97
C VAL A 880 26.89 16.52 -16.47
N GLY A 881 26.11 15.46 -16.57
CA GLY A 881 24.73 15.50 -17.09
C GLY A 881 23.71 16.02 -16.07
N ALA A 882 22.57 16.59 -16.47
CA ALA A 882 21.58 17.13 -15.53
C ALA A 882 20.18 16.53 -15.72
N HIS A 883 20.13 15.31 -16.26
CA HIS A 883 18.89 14.60 -16.55
C HIS A 883 18.22 14.09 -15.28
N LEU A 884 16.89 14.17 -15.22
CA LEU A 884 16.10 13.52 -14.18
C LEU A 884 15.21 12.47 -14.85
N HIS A 885 15.26 11.24 -14.35
CA HIS A 885 14.38 10.17 -14.81
C HIS A 885 12.96 10.34 -14.25
N LYS A 886 11.98 9.68 -14.87
CA LYS A 886 10.58 9.71 -14.44
C LYS A 886 10.41 9.38 -12.96
N TYR A 887 11.06 8.31 -12.47
CA TYR A 887 10.95 7.93 -11.06
C TYR A 887 11.47 9.03 -10.12
N GLN A 888 12.45 9.84 -10.55
CA GLN A 888 12.94 10.98 -9.77
C GLN A 888 11.98 12.16 -9.84
N TRP A 889 11.22 12.33 -10.93
CA TRP A 889 10.13 13.32 -10.96
C TRP A 889 9.06 12.96 -9.92
N ASP A 890 8.73 11.67 -9.79
CA ASP A 890 7.78 11.20 -8.78
C ASP A 890 8.30 11.48 -7.36
N LEU A 891 9.54 11.08 -7.05
CA LEU A 891 10.18 11.36 -5.76
C LEU A 891 10.29 12.86 -5.44
N ILE A 892 10.46 13.71 -6.45
CA ILE A 892 10.47 15.17 -6.25
C ILE A 892 9.10 15.66 -5.77
N HIS A 893 7.99 15.09 -6.25
CA HIS A 893 6.64 15.49 -5.85
C HIS A 893 6.18 14.80 -4.58
N ASN A 894 6.48 13.51 -4.44
CA ASN A 894 6.21 12.68 -3.28
C ASN A 894 7.51 12.02 -2.77
N PRO A 895 8.32 12.74 -1.95
CA PRO A 895 9.59 12.22 -1.48
C PRO A 895 9.39 11.06 -0.52
N ASP A 896 10.08 9.95 -0.77
CA ASP A 896 10.20 8.86 0.19
C ASP A 896 10.92 9.37 1.44
N GLN A 897 10.17 9.59 2.52
CA GLN A 897 10.72 9.92 3.85
C GLN A 897 11.25 8.70 4.57
N ASP A 898 11.74 7.72 3.81
CA ASP A 898 12.33 6.51 4.32
C ASP A 898 13.52 6.88 5.21
N TRP A 899 13.43 6.54 6.50
CA TRP A 899 14.48 6.79 7.48
C TRP A 899 15.68 5.89 7.19
N GLY A 900 16.43 6.24 6.14
CA GLY A 900 17.59 5.51 5.67
C GLY A 900 18.72 5.56 6.71
N ILE A 901 18.92 4.43 7.38
CA ILE A 901 20.03 4.18 8.32
C ILE A 901 21.33 3.79 7.57
N PHE A 902 21.41 4.03 6.25
CA PHE A 902 22.51 3.64 5.37
C PHE A 902 22.83 4.74 4.33
N GLU A 903 23.91 5.47 4.54
CA GLU A 903 24.52 6.49 3.66
C GLU A 903 26.01 6.12 3.50
N GLU A 904 26.44 5.80 2.28
CA GLU A 904 27.85 5.59 1.92
C GLU A 904 28.46 6.86 1.28
N ASP A 905 29.78 6.99 1.40
CA ASP A 905 30.51 8.26 1.29
C ASP A 905 30.76 8.80 -0.13
N GLU A 906 30.80 10.14 -0.22
CA GLU A 906 31.11 10.91 -1.44
C GLU A 906 32.59 10.82 -1.92
N ASP A 907 33.53 10.33 -1.11
CA ASP A 907 34.98 10.51 -1.37
C ASP A 907 35.79 9.20 -1.61
N ASN A 908 35.16 8.03 -1.80
CA ASN A 908 35.89 6.76 -1.94
C ASN A 908 35.74 6.04 -3.31
N ALA A 909 35.68 6.80 -4.41
CA ALA A 909 35.77 6.23 -5.76
C ALA A 909 37.23 6.00 -6.18
N GLY A 910 37.90 5.01 -5.60
CA GLY A 910 39.30 4.77 -5.97
C GLY A 910 40.07 3.67 -5.27
N GLU A 911 39.50 2.51 -4.96
CA GLU A 911 40.32 1.31 -4.75
C GLU A 911 39.52 0.03 -5.04
N THR A 912 39.91 -0.67 -6.11
CA THR A 912 39.43 -2.02 -6.42
C THR A 912 39.86 -2.98 -5.32
N ALA A 913 38.95 -3.33 -4.42
CA ALA A 913 39.15 -4.41 -3.46
C ALA A 913 38.44 -5.69 -3.95
N VAL A 914 39.25 -6.73 -4.08
CA VAL A 914 38.97 -8.16 -4.25
C VAL A 914 37.59 -8.58 -3.73
N ILE A 915 36.80 -9.24 -4.58
CA ILE A 915 35.48 -9.74 -4.19
C ILE A 915 35.44 -11.27 -4.30
N ALA A 916 35.26 -11.94 -3.16
CA ALA A 916 34.58 -13.23 -3.13
C ALA A 916 33.09 -12.93 -3.07
N ARG A 917 32.31 -13.39 -4.05
CA ARG A 917 30.86 -13.14 -4.14
C ARG A 917 30.11 -14.44 -3.85
N ASN A 918 29.19 -14.34 -2.89
CA ASN A 918 28.11 -15.30 -2.71
C ASN A 918 26.89 -14.72 -3.39
N PHE A 919 26.24 -15.48 -4.28
CA PHE A 919 24.94 -15.07 -4.81
C PHE A 919 24.03 -16.28 -4.97
N ILE A 920 22.72 -16.00 -4.88
CA ILE A 920 21.66 -16.99 -5.03
C ILE A 920 21.11 -16.86 -6.45
N TYR A 921 21.13 -17.95 -7.20
CA TYR A 921 20.55 -18.02 -8.54
C TYR A 921 19.72 -19.29 -8.66
N SER A 922 18.46 -19.17 -9.07
CA SER A 922 17.52 -20.29 -9.23
C SER A 922 17.39 -21.21 -7.99
N GLY A 923 17.46 -20.63 -6.79
CA GLY A 923 17.32 -21.37 -5.53
C GLY A 923 18.56 -22.13 -5.05
N ASN A 924 19.74 -21.91 -5.67
CA ASN A 924 21.01 -22.53 -5.27
C ASN A 924 22.02 -21.48 -4.75
N ILE A 925 22.90 -21.86 -3.83
CA ILE A 925 24.00 -21.02 -3.31
C ILE A 925 25.29 -21.34 -4.06
N TYR A 926 25.84 -20.36 -4.78
CA TYR A 926 27.10 -20.50 -5.52
C TYR A 926 28.26 -19.75 -4.87
N TYR A 927 29.47 -20.31 -4.99
CA TYR A 927 30.74 -19.66 -4.67
C TYR A 927 31.54 -19.52 -5.97
N GLU A 928 31.83 -18.29 -6.38
CA GLU A 928 32.70 -18.01 -7.53
C GLU A 928 34.02 -17.36 -7.09
N TYR A 929 35.12 -17.82 -7.68
CA TYR A 929 36.46 -17.23 -7.53
C TYR A 929 37.01 -16.90 -8.91
N THR A 930 37.29 -15.63 -9.18
CA THR A 930 38.03 -15.21 -10.38
C THR A 930 39.39 -14.65 -9.99
N GLY A 931 40.44 -15.44 -10.17
CA GLY A 931 41.83 -15.02 -10.03
C GLY A 931 42.80 -15.98 -10.73
N ASN A 932 43.65 -15.45 -11.62
CA ASN A 932 44.67 -16.22 -12.34
C ASN A 932 45.85 -16.58 -11.42
N ASN A 933 45.99 -17.85 -11.02
CA ASN A 933 47.27 -18.44 -10.61
C ASN A 933 47.28 -19.96 -10.86
N PRO A 934 48.22 -20.53 -11.65
CA PRO A 934 48.12 -21.89 -12.21
C PRO A 934 48.62 -23.00 -11.27
N HIS A 935 48.40 -22.89 -9.96
CA HIS A 935 48.83 -23.89 -8.98
C HIS A 935 47.74 -24.38 -8.02
N TYR A 936 46.48 -24.30 -8.44
CA TYR A 936 45.36 -25.08 -7.88
C TYR A 936 44.50 -25.66 -8.99
#